data_AF-A0A7W1V2F1-F1
#
_entry.id   AF-A0A7W1V2F1-F1
#
_cell.length_a   1.000
_cell.length_b   1.000
_cell.length_c   1.000
_cell.angle_alpha   90.00
_cell.angle_beta   90.00
_cell.angle_gamma   90.00
#
_symmetry.space_group_name_H-M   'P 1'
#
loop_
_entity.id
_entity.type
_entity.pdbx_description
1 polymer ?
#
loop_
_entity_poly.entity_id
_entity_poly.type
_entity_poly.pdbx_seq_one_letter_code
_entity_poly.pdbx_strand_id
1 'polypeptide(L)'
;MDREITSEQSHLVESRLALARMRTRTASMSAVGGDRFSNEHLKLTLFNRMKALEDDPEVPLFFGRLDYGEPEAGSGDGPEAGSGGGPGERFYIGRRHVTDEAGDPMVVDWRAPISRPFYRASPQHPMGVRLRRRFGFHHGIVTAYEDEGLTGRPSVAASGDASSVVVPVEPTSRSEILEAEIERPRMGPMRDIVATIQPEQDDIVRSDLASSVCVQGAPGTGKTAVGLHRAAYLLYAHRDQLSRQGVLVIGPNDSFLRYIGDVLPALGEIDARQTTLAELVAHVPVTVDDSVDSARVKGGATMARVVERAVWSGVAAATEGLAIPMGARRWRVPAHEADEIVAQLRERGVRYGAGRAMLPQRLAHAVLVKMELAGDSPDDRVQNSVARSRQVKKYVDALWPHVDPKRVVMRLLGDPELLSRAATGLLTADEQQLISWAEPAKGPVSAPWSVHDAVLVDEARDLLDRTASLGHLVLDEAQDLSPMMLRCVGRRCSTGSVTILGDLAQATTSWGVRDWREALAHLGKPDAHLEELSVGFRVPGDVIDYAARLLPQIAPTLARPTSVRRARGELVIDRAVDVIAAGVSRVEAALGKEGSVGLIVPDALSTRADERLTEVGVDHGVLGRDPSPSPDGMVARVDVVPASLAKGLEFDHVVLVEPADITAAEEDGQTGLRRLYVCLTRAVTSLVICHSKSIPVPGAAAATEPAVAAG
;
A
#
# COMPACT_ATOMS: atom_id res chain seq x y z
N MET A 1 43.56 2.65 14.16
CA MET A 1 42.17 3.05 13.87
C MET A 1 42.23 4.14 12.83
N ASP A 2 41.42 4.03 11.79
CA ASP A 2 41.40 4.96 10.66
C ASP A 2 40.93 6.35 11.14
N ARG A 3 41.70 7.41 10.83
CA ARG A 3 41.46 8.78 11.32
C ARG A 3 40.11 9.33 10.84
N GLU A 4 39.68 8.92 9.64
CA GLU A 4 38.38 9.27 9.07
C GLU A 4 37.24 8.66 9.89
N ILE A 5 37.27 7.36 10.19
CA ILE A 5 36.21 6.70 10.99
C ILE A 5 36.03 7.41 12.34
N THR A 6 37.12 7.77 13.01
CA THR A 6 37.04 8.52 14.28
C THR A 6 36.39 9.89 14.10
N SER A 7 36.70 10.63 13.03
CA SER A 7 36.06 11.91 12.72
C SER A 7 34.56 11.75 12.49
N GLU A 8 34.14 10.72 11.76
CA GLU A 8 32.74 10.48 11.44
C GLU A 8 31.95 10.00 12.67
N GLN A 9 32.59 9.21 13.54
CA GLN A 9 32.03 8.86 14.86
C GLN A 9 31.85 10.09 15.75
N SER A 10 32.82 11.01 15.77
CA SER A 10 32.69 12.29 16.49
C SER A 10 31.52 13.12 15.95
N HIS A 11 31.40 13.27 14.63
CA HIS A 11 30.28 14.00 14.00
C HIS A 11 28.91 13.39 14.36
N LEU A 12 28.81 12.06 14.41
CA LEU A 12 27.59 11.36 14.82
C LEU A 12 27.23 11.64 16.28
N VAL A 13 28.21 11.60 17.19
CA VAL A 13 27.99 11.92 18.60
C VAL A 13 27.52 13.37 18.78
N GLU A 14 28.16 14.33 18.10
CA GLU A 14 27.76 15.73 18.17
C GLU A 14 26.36 15.96 17.59
N SER A 15 26.02 15.28 16.49
CA SER A 15 24.68 15.30 15.89
C SER A 15 23.62 14.75 16.86
N ARG A 16 23.92 13.69 17.62
CA ARG A 16 22.99 13.16 18.65
C ARG A 16 22.79 14.16 19.80
N LEU A 17 23.85 14.81 20.25
CA LEU A 17 23.75 15.87 21.25
C LEU A 17 22.90 17.05 20.74
N ALA A 18 23.05 17.44 19.48
CA ALA A 18 22.24 18.47 18.85
C ALA A 18 20.75 18.07 18.77
N LEU A 19 20.45 16.82 18.38
CA LEU A 19 19.09 16.28 18.37
C LEU A 19 18.45 16.31 19.76
N ALA A 20 19.20 15.91 20.80
CA ALA A 20 18.73 15.98 22.19
C ALA A 20 18.42 17.43 22.61
N ARG A 21 19.27 18.40 22.23
CA ARG A 21 19.01 19.84 22.45
C ARG A 21 17.74 20.31 21.74
N MET A 22 17.51 19.90 20.49
CA MET A 22 16.29 20.23 19.74
C MET A 22 15.04 19.69 20.45
N ARG A 23 15.09 18.45 20.97
CA ARG A 23 13.98 17.85 21.72
C ARG A 23 13.71 18.63 23.01
N THR A 24 14.74 18.92 23.79
CA THR A 24 14.62 19.71 25.03
C THR A 24 14.07 21.11 24.77
N ARG A 25 14.51 21.78 23.69
CA ARG A 25 13.98 23.08 23.25
C ARG A 25 12.50 23.00 22.90
N THR A 26 12.08 21.95 22.19
CA THR A 26 10.66 21.74 21.86
C THR A 26 9.83 21.50 23.13
N ALA A 27 10.36 20.71 24.07
CA ALA A 27 9.69 20.41 25.33
C ALA A 27 9.54 21.62 26.26
N SER A 28 10.41 22.62 26.14
CA SER A 28 10.32 23.86 26.92
C SER A 28 9.37 24.91 26.32
N MET A 29 8.87 24.70 25.09
CA MET A 29 7.90 25.61 24.48
C MET A 29 6.54 25.49 25.15
N SER A 30 5.94 26.63 25.50
CA SER A 30 4.58 26.69 26.02
C SER A 30 3.56 26.78 24.88
N ALA A 31 2.52 25.96 24.93
CA ALA A 31 1.39 26.08 24.01
C ALA A 31 0.53 27.28 24.44
N VAL A 32 0.62 28.40 23.71
CA VAL A 32 -0.23 29.59 23.90
C VAL A 32 -0.96 29.90 22.60
N GLY A 33 -2.13 29.32 22.42
CA GLY A 33 -3.08 29.58 21.34
C GLY A 33 -4.13 30.64 21.71
N GLY A 34 -4.68 31.31 20.71
CA GLY A 34 -5.69 32.37 20.88
C GLY A 34 -7.05 31.90 21.41
N ASP A 35 -7.34 30.60 21.33
CA ASP A 35 -8.52 29.96 21.91
C ASP A 35 -8.22 28.54 22.43
N ARG A 36 -9.22 27.87 23.01
CA ARG A 36 -9.07 26.51 23.57
C ARG A 36 -8.72 25.47 22.51
N PHE A 37 -9.28 25.58 21.31
CA PHE A 37 -9.08 24.59 20.25
C PHE A 37 -7.66 24.69 19.66
N SER A 38 -7.21 25.91 19.41
CA SER A 38 -5.85 26.25 18.97
C SER A 38 -4.81 25.83 20.00
N ASN A 39 -5.11 25.98 21.29
CA ASN A 39 -4.25 25.47 22.36
C ASN A 39 -4.09 23.95 22.33
N GLU A 40 -5.19 23.20 22.21
CA GLU A 40 -5.13 21.74 22.12
C GLU A 40 -4.40 21.28 20.85
N HIS A 41 -4.61 21.95 19.73
CA HIS A 41 -3.89 21.67 18.49
C HIS A 41 -2.38 21.94 18.61
N LEU A 42 -2.00 23.05 19.26
CA LEU A 42 -0.60 23.40 19.50
C LEU A 42 0.08 22.43 20.46
N LYS A 43 -0.61 21.98 21.51
CA LYS A 43 -0.12 20.91 22.41
C LYS A 43 0.14 19.62 21.64
N LEU A 44 -0.81 19.20 20.81
CA LEU A 44 -0.66 18.01 19.97
C LEU A 44 0.52 18.16 19.00
N THR A 45 0.68 19.34 18.39
CA THR A 45 1.79 19.65 17.47
C THR A 45 3.15 19.57 18.18
N LEU A 46 3.27 20.16 19.37
CA LEU A 46 4.50 20.09 20.18
C LEU A 46 4.79 18.65 20.64
N PHE A 47 3.76 17.91 21.05
CA PHE A 47 3.89 16.50 21.42
C PHE A 47 4.39 15.64 20.24
N ASN A 48 3.77 15.77 19.07
CA ASN A 48 4.19 15.06 17.85
C ASN A 48 5.61 15.46 17.44
N ARG A 49 5.96 16.75 17.54
CA ARG A 49 7.32 17.23 17.26
C ARG A 49 8.34 16.65 18.24
N MET A 50 8.01 16.56 19.53
CA MET A 50 8.87 15.90 20.51
C MET A 50 9.08 14.44 20.17
N LYS A 51 7.99 13.70 19.89
CA LYS A 51 8.04 12.28 19.49
C LYS A 51 8.91 12.06 18.25
N ALA A 52 8.80 12.94 17.24
CA ALA A 52 9.64 12.87 16.04
C ALA A 52 11.14 13.15 16.31
N LEU A 53 11.47 13.81 17.43
CA LEU A 53 12.85 14.08 17.84
C LEU A 53 13.40 13.03 18.83
N GLU A 54 12.67 11.94 19.08
CA GLU A 54 13.16 10.81 19.88
C GLU A 54 14.35 10.15 19.21
N ASP A 55 15.47 10.06 19.91
CA ASP A 55 16.65 9.37 19.39
C ASP A 55 16.54 7.87 19.65
N ASP A 56 16.89 7.07 18.65
CA ASP A 56 17.06 5.63 18.78
C ASP A 56 18.56 5.33 18.66
N PRO A 57 19.22 4.90 19.75
CA PRO A 57 20.66 4.65 19.76
C PRO A 57 21.12 3.58 18.76
N GLU A 58 20.24 2.66 18.37
CA GLU A 58 20.53 1.57 17.42
C GLU A 58 20.46 2.05 15.96
N VAL A 59 19.82 3.19 15.72
CA VAL A 59 19.56 3.74 14.39
C VAL A 59 20.51 4.92 14.12
N PRO A 60 21.30 4.88 13.04
CA PRO A 60 22.20 5.98 12.73
C PRO A 60 21.44 7.22 12.24
N LEU A 61 21.92 8.42 12.59
CA LEU A 61 21.28 9.69 12.21
C LEU A 61 21.48 10.01 10.73
N PHE A 62 22.66 9.70 10.18
CA PHE A 62 22.99 9.83 8.76
C PHE A 62 23.49 8.49 8.22
N PHE A 63 23.35 8.26 6.91
CA PHE A 63 23.82 7.05 6.23
C PHE A 63 24.77 7.35 5.08
N GLY A 64 24.90 8.62 4.70
CA GLY A 64 25.82 9.02 3.65
C GLY A 64 26.25 10.48 3.75
N ARG A 65 27.23 10.86 2.92
CA ARG A 65 27.76 12.21 2.80
C ARG A 65 27.95 12.59 1.33
N LEU A 66 27.68 13.83 1.00
CA LEU A 66 27.98 14.45 -0.29
C LEU A 66 29.04 15.54 -0.11
N ASP A 67 30.08 15.48 -0.92
CA ASP A 67 31.08 16.55 -1.01
C ASP A 67 30.98 17.21 -2.39
N TYR A 68 30.66 18.50 -2.43
CA TYR A 68 30.55 19.27 -3.66
C TYR A 68 31.94 19.75 -4.13
N GLY A 69 32.14 19.77 -5.46
CA GLY A 69 33.39 20.27 -6.07
C GLY A 69 33.50 21.79 -6.03
N GLU A 70 34.71 22.33 -6.20
CA GLU A 70 34.87 23.76 -6.54
C GLU A 70 34.36 24.02 -7.96
N PRO A 71 33.82 25.22 -8.27
CA PRO A 71 33.30 25.53 -9.59
C PRO A 71 34.48 25.62 -10.55
N GLU A 72 34.39 25.02 -11.74
CA GLU A 72 35.42 25.24 -12.75
C GLU A 72 35.40 26.71 -13.19
N ALA A 73 36.55 27.38 -13.09
CA ALA A 73 36.70 28.75 -13.55
C ALA A 73 36.49 28.81 -15.09
N GLY A 74 35.27 29.14 -15.51
CA GLY A 74 34.93 29.37 -16.93
C GLY A 74 33.73 28.60 -17.49
N SER A 75 33.10 27.69 -16.73
CA SER A 75 31.82 27.10 -17.16
C SER A 75 30.68 28.09 -16.88
N GLY A 76 30.15 28.73 -17.92
CA GLY A 76 29.05 29.69 -17.85
C GLY A 76 27.69 29.10 -17.46
N ASP A 77 27.62 27.80 -17.15
CA ASP A 77 26.45 27.17 -16.58
C ASP A 77 26.53 27.30 -15.06
N GLY A 78 25.75 28.24 -14.51
CA GLY A 78 25.49 28.27 -13.08
C GLY A 78 24.90 26.94 -12.59
N PRO A 79 24.91 26.66 -11.27
CA PRO A 79 24.34 25.43 -10.73
C PRO A 79 22.93 25.23 -11.29
N GLU A 80 22.68 24.09 -11.95
CA GLU A 80 21.34 23.73 -12.40
C GLU A 80 20.38 23.86 -11.22
N ALA A 81 19.20 24.42 -11.47
CA ALA A 81 18.18 24.66 -10.46
C ALA A 81 17.82 23.34 -9.74
N GLY A 82 18.47 23.08 -8.59
CA GLY A 82 18.34 21.84 -7.84
C GLY A 82 19.63 21.30 -7.20
N SER A 83 20.82 21.72 -7.64
CA SER A 83 22.11 21.21 -7.12
C SER A 83 22.61 21.92 -5.85
N GLY A 84 21.72 22.43 -5.00
CA GLY A 84 21.88 23.59 -4.08
C GLY A 84 23.05 23.67 -3.07
N GLY A 85 24.13 22.91 -3.22
CA GLY A 85 25.37 23.05 -2.47
C GLY A 85 26.32 24.03 -3.14
N GLY A 86 26.86 24.95 -2.35
CA GLY A 86 27.98 25.79 -2.74
C GLY A 86 29.28 24.98 -2.88
N PRO A 87 30.28 25.53 -3.59
CA PRO A 87 31.55 24.84 -3.78
C PRO A 87 32.29 24.55 -2.48
N GLY A 88 32.74 23.31 -2.31
CA GLY A 88 33.46 22.86 -1.11
C GLY A 88 32.57 22.51 0.09
N GLU A 89 31.25 22.63 -0.03
CA GLU A 89 30.32 22.25 1.03
C GLU A 89 30.19 20.73 1.18
N ARG A 90 29.93 20.30 2.43
CA ARG A 90 29.72 18.91 2.80
C ARG A 90 28.36 18.75 3.45
N PHE A 91 27.58 17.79 2.98
CA PHE A 91 26.25 17.51 3.52
C PHE A 91 26.15 16.06 3.95
N TYR A 92 25.85 15.86 5.22
CA TYR A 92 25.49 14.54 5.77
C TYR A 92 24.01 14.30 5.50
N ILE A 93 23.69 13.19 4.83
CA ILE A 93 22.34 12.82 4.45
C ILE A 93 21.81 11.77 5.41
N GLY A 94 20.63 12.03 5.97
CA GLY A 94 20.02 11.21 7.00
C GLY A 94 18.50 11.22 6.98
N ARG A 95 17.92 10.49 7.94
CA ARG A 95 16.47 10.26 8.01
C ARG A 95 15.69 11.48 8.49
N ARG A 96 16.36 12.33 9.26
CA ARG A 96 15.78 13.51 9.89
C ARG A 96 16.75 14.66 9.82
N HIS A 97 16.19 15.86 9.78
CA HIS A 97 16.98 17.06 9.88
C HIS A 97 17.48 17.29 11.30
N VAL A 98 18.78 17.56 11.45
CA VAL A 98 19.43 17.94 12.71
C VAL A 98 20.23 19.21 12.48
N THR A 99 20.08 20.17 13.38
CA THR A 99 20.80 21.45 13.35
C THR A 99 21.54 21.67 14.65
N ASP A 100 22.67 22.36 14.58
CA ASP A 100 23.41 22.79 15.76
C ASP A 100 22.76 24.00 16.47
N GLU A 101 23.52 24.67 17.34
CA GLU A 101 23.04 25.86 18.06
C GLU A 101 22.99 27.12 17.19
N ALA A 102 23.86 27.23 16.18
CA ALA A 102 23.85 28.31 15.21
C ALA A 102 22.71 28.16 14.19
N GLY A 103 22.15 26.96 14.08
CA GLY A 103 21.13 26.60 13.10
C GLY A 103 21.71 25.97 11.85
N ASP A 104 23.01 25.68 11.85
CA ASP A 104 23.69 25.07 10.72
C ASP A 104 23.31 23.57 10.63
N PRO A 105 23.09 23.05 9.40
CA PRO A 105 22.64 21.69 9.19
C PRO A 105 23.75 20.69 9.53
N MET A 106 23.58 19.92 10.60
CA MET A 106 24.48 18.80 10.92
C MET A 106 24.09 17.53 10.17
N VAL A 107 22.79 17.32 9.98
CA VAL A 107 22.21 16.25 9.17
C VAL A 107 21.07 16.82 8.33
N VAL A 108 21.13 16.58 7.04
CA VAL A 108 20.11 16.95 6.08
C VAL A 108 19.15 15.80 5.89
N ASP A 109 17.85 16.10 5.92
CA ASP A 109 16.81 15.12 5.66
C ASP A 109 16.87 14.65 4.20
N TRP A 110 16.81 13.34 3.98
CA TRP A 110 16.81 12.70 2.66
C TRP A 110 15.66 13.17 1.76
N ARG A 111 14.62 13.80 2.30
CA ARG A 111 13.51 14.34 1.50
C ARG A 111 13.85 15.69 0.90
N ALA A 112 14.80 16.42 1.48
CA ALA A 112 15.18 17.75 1.02
C ALA A 112 15.75 17.70 -0.41
N PRO A 113 15.46 18.68 -1.30
CA PRO A 113 15.93 18.68 -2.69
C PRO A 113 17.45 18.53 -2.84
N ILE A 114 18.22 19.12 -1.91
CA ILE A 114 19.69 19.06 -1.84
C ILE A 114 20.26 17.64 -1.71
N SER A 115 19.45 16.68 -1.26
CA SER A 115 19.85 15.27 -1.11
C SER A 115 19.66 14.43 -2.37
N ARG A 116 18.94 14.95 -3.39
CA ARG A 116 18.67 14.24 -4.66
C ARG A 116 19.94 13.70 -5.34
N PRO A 117 21.08 14.42 -5.37
CA PRO A 117 22.32 13.89 -5.92
C PRO A 117 22.83 12.63 -5.21
N PHE A 118 22.50 12.40 -3.94
CA PHE A 118 22.88 11.17 -3.24
C PHE A 118 22.38 9.91 -3.94
N TYR A 119 21.14 9.97 -4.46
CA TYR A 119 20.52 8.84 -5.15
C TYR A 119 20.82 8.81 -6.65
N ARG A 120 20.90 9.99 -7.28
CA ARG A 120 20.89 10.08 -8.75
C ARG A 120 22.23 10.40 -9.39
N ALA A 121 23.15 11.00 -8.64
CA ALA A 121 24.43 11.37 -9.22
C ALA A 121 25.19 10.11 -9.65
N SER A 122 25.78 10.19 -10.84
CA SER A 122 26.57 9.15 -11.47
C SER A 122 27.83 9.77 -12.08
N PRO A 123 28.86 8.98 -12.42
CA PRO A 123 30.02 9.50 -13.13
C PRO A 123 29.69 10.21 -14.45
N GLN A 124 28.61 9.80 -15.13
CA GLN A 124 28.12 10.43 -16.36
C GLN A 124 27.30 11.71 -16.09
N HIS A 125 26.69 11.81 -14.91
CA HIS A 125 25.87 12.94 -14.50
C HIS A 125 26.11 13.27 -13.01
N PRO A 126 27.22 13.97 -12.68
CA PRO A 126 27.67 14.11 -11.30
C PRO A 126 26.84 15.08 -10.45
N MET A 127 25.99 15.90 -11.08
CA MET A 127 25.11 16.88 -10.40
C MET A 127 25.88 17.83 -9.44
N GLY A 128 27.11 18.20 -9.79
CA GLY A 128 27.99 19.06 -8.97
C GLY A 128 28.69 18.35 -7.80
N VAL A 129 28.35 17.08 -7.53
CA VAL A 129 28.96 16.27 -6.48
C VAL A 129 30.29 15.71 -6.97
N ARG A 130 31.34 15.92 -6.17
CA ARG A 130 32.67 15.34 -6.41
C ARG A 130 32.78 13.94 -5.81
N LEU A 131 32.33 13.78 -4.57
CA LEU A 131 32.45 12.55 -3.79
C LEU A 131 31.12 12.21 -3.13
N ARG A 132 30.70 10.94 -3.25
CA ARG A 132 29.61 10.36 -2.47
C ARG A 132 30.19 9.33 -1.52
N ARG A 133 30.00 9.52 -0.21
CA ARG A 133 30.39 8.56 0.83
C ARG A 133 29.17 7.81 1.35
N ARG A 134 29.27 6.49 1.48
CA ARG A 134 28.30 5.64 2.19
C ARG A 134 28.91 5.13 3.49
N PHE A 135 28.12 4.98 4.53
CA PHE A 135 28.58 4.50 5.83
C PHE A 135 28.00 3.12 6.17
N GLY A 136 28.84 2.25 6.73
CA GLY A 136 28.45 0.99 7.34
C GLY A 136 28.33 1.14 8.85
N PHE A 137 27.30 0.51 9.44
CA PHE A 137 26.97 0.65 10.86
C PHE A 137 26.79 -0.68 11.57
N HIS A 138 27.21 -0.71 12.83
CA HIS A 138 26.93 -1.80 13.77
C HIS A 138 26.39 -1.21 15.07
N HIS A 139 25.14 -1.56 15.44
CA HIS A 139 24.43 -1.01 16.61
C HIS A 139 24.51 0.52 16.72
N GLY A 140 24.17 1.22 15.63
CA GLY A 140 24.19 2.68 15.55
C GLY A 140 25.58 3.33 15.52
N ILE A 141 26.67 2.56 15.51
CA ILE A 141 28.05 3.06 15.45
C ILE A 141 28.60 2.92 14.04
N VAL A 142 29.26 3.96 13.51
CA VAL A 142 29.96 3.92 12.21
C VAL A 142 31.15 2.96 12.34
N THR A 143 31.16 1.90 11.53
CA THR A 143 32.24 0.89 11.51
C THR A 143 33.01 0.86 10.19
N ALA A 144 32.40 1.32 9.10
CA ALA A 144 33.00 1.34 7.78
C ALA A 144 32.50 2.54 6.96
N TYR A 145 33.22 2.90 5.90
CA TYR A 145 32.76 3.83 4.88
C TYR A 145 33.24 3.39 3.50
N GLU A 146 32.54 3.85 2.47
CA GLU A 146 32.88 3.61 1.07
C GLU A 146 32.73 4.92 0.29
N ASP A 147 33.79 5.29 -0.43
CA ASP A 147 33.89 6.53 -1.19
C ASP A 147 33.75 6.28 -2.68
N GLU A 148 32.80 6.96 -3.30
CA GLU A 148 32.52 6.91 -4.73
C GLU A 148 32.84 8.28 -5.36
N GLY A 149 33.89 8.33 -6.19
CA GLY A 149 34.26 9.53 -6.94
C GLY A 149 33.42 9.69 -8.20
N LEU A 150 32.70 10.81 -8.32
CA LEU A 150 31.75 11.03 -9.42
C LEU A 150 32.28 11.92 -10.54
N THR A 151 33.40 12.62 -10.34
CA THR A 151 33.96 13.53 -11.36
C THR A 151 35.19 12.99 -12.09
N GLY A 152 35.46 11.68 -11.99
CA GLY A 152 36.58 11.02 -12.68
C GLY A 152 37.98 11.47 -12.25
N ARG A 153 38.10 12.39 -11.28
CA ARG A 153 39.38 12.76 -10.65
C ARG A 153 39.69 11.75 -9.54
N PRO A 154 40.83 11.06 -9.58
CA PRO A 154 41.24 10.17 -8.49
C PRO A 154 41.21 10.92 -7.16
N SER A 155 40.60 10.31 -6.15
CA SER A 155 40.73 10.78 -4.77
C SER A 155 42.21 10.68 -4.39
N VAL A 156 42.89 11.83 -4.34
CA VAL A 156 44.24 11.90 -3.78
C VAL A 156 44.06 11.78 -2.27
N ALA A 157 44.30 10.59 -1.73
CA ALA A 157 44.51 10.41 -0.31
C ALA A 157 45.59 11.42 0.11
N ALA A 158 45.24 12.33 1.01
CA ALA A 158 46.17 13.29 1.61
C ALA A 158 47.10 12.56 2.59
N SER A 159 47.99 11.72 2.05
CA SER A 159 49.18 11.24 2.72
C SER A 159 50.35 11.62 1.83
N GLY A 160 51.10 12.63 2.26
CA GLY A 160 52.34 13.01 1.62
C GLY A 160 53.33 11.85 1.73
N ASP A 161 53.39 11.04 0.68
CA ASP A 161 54.61 10.34 0.30
C ASP A 161 54.56 9.98 -1.18
N ALA A 162 55.57 10.44 -1.91
CA ALA A 162 55.70 10.30 -3.35
C ALA A 162 56.20 8.90 -3.74
N SER A 163 55.42 7.86 -3.47
CA SER A 163 55.46 6.59 -4.22
C SER A 163 54.25 5.72 -3.85
N SER A 164 53.12 5.92 -4.50
CA SER A 164 52.05 4.91 -4.49
C SER A 164 51.52 4.75 -5.91
N VAL A 165 51.46 3.48 -6.32
CA VAL A 165 50.97 3.03 -7.61
C VAL A 165 49.55 3.55 -7.79
N VAL A 166 49.34 4.30 -8.87
CA VAL A 166 48.00 4.71 -9.32
C VAL A 166 47.27 3.43 -9.72
N VAL A 167 46.43 2.91 -8.83
CA VAL A 167 45.46 1.87 -9.19
C VAL A 167 44.33 2.58 -9.92
N PRO A 168 44.07 2.28 -11.21
CA PRO A 168 42.89 2.79 -11.89
C PRO A 168 41.67 2.21 -11.16
N VAL A 169 40.85 3.07 -10.55
CA VAL A 169 39.53 2.64 -10.07
C VAL A 169 38.67 2.46 -11.32
N GLU A 170 38.42 1.20 -11.69
CA GLU A 170 37.52 0.89 -12.81
C GLU A 170 36.12 1.50 -12.53
N PRO A 171 35.40 2.03 -13.54
CA PRO A 171 34.15 2.76 -13.34
C PRO A 171 32.93 1.91 -12.94
N THR A 172 33.13 0.71 -12.36
CA THR A 172 32.06 -0.28 -12.16
C THR A 172 32.12 -1.05 -10.84
N SER A 173 32.90 -0.62 -9.84
CA SER A 173 32.83 -1.26 -8.51
C SER A 173 31.50 -0.94 -7.83
N ARG A 174 30.52 -1.85 -7.95
CA ARG A 174 29.26 -1.82 -7.20
C ARG A 174 29.55 -1.85 -5.68
N SER A 175 28.81 -1.05 -4.91
CA SER A 175 29.10 -0.78 -3.50
C SER A 175 28.90 -1.98 -2.59
N GLU A 176 29.96 -2.41 -1.89
CA GLU A 176 29.93 -3.54 -0.94
C GLU A 176 29.11 -3.22 0.30
N ILE A 177 29.14 -1.97 0.77
CA ILE A 177 28.31 -1.53 1.91
C ILE A 177 26.83 -1.52 1.54
N LEU A 178 26.50 -1.04 0.34
CA LEU A 178 25.13 -1.06 -0.17
C LEU A 178 24.64 -2.50 -0.34
N GLU A 179 25.45 -3.38 -0.93
CA GLU A 179 25.15 -4.81 -1.04
C GLU A 179 24.92 -5.42 0.36
N ALA A 180 25.85 -5.26 1.30
CA ALA A 180 25.72 -5.80 2.66
C ALA A 180 24.45 -5.31 3.39
N GLU A 181 24.06 -4.04 3.22
CA GLU A 181 22.83 -3.50 3.82
C GLU A 181 21.55 -4.03 3.14
N ILE A 182 21.61 -4.31 1.84
CA ILE A 182 20.52 -4.98 1.11
C ILE A 182 20.37 -6.44 1.60
N GLU A 183 21.49 -7.14 1.80
CA GLU A 183 21.54 -8.56 2.17
C GLU A 183 21.28 -8.81 3.66
N ARG A 184 21.32 -7.77 4.49
CA ARG A 184 21.20 -7.88 5.94
C ARG A 184 19.86 -8.51 6.36
N PRO A 185 19.86 -9.57 7.21
CA PRO A 185 18.63 -10.16 7.73
C PRO A 185 17.75 -9.13 8.42
N ARG A 186 16.46 -9.15 8.09
CA ARG A 186 15.44 -8.22 8.63
C ARG A 186 14.58 -8.93 9.66
N MET A 187 15.16 -9.16 10.84
CA MET A 187 14.39 -9.65 11.99
C MET A 187 13.59 -8.48 12.61
N GLY A 188 12.26 -8.59 12.69
CA GLY A 188 11.37 -7.58 13.27
C GLY A 188 10.65 -6.67 12.26
N PRO A 189 10.05 -5.54 12.72
CA PRO A 189 9.36 -4.57 11.85
C PRO A 189 10.24 -4.10 10.68
N MET A 190 9.63 -3.71 9.55
CA MET A 190 10.40 -3.33 8.37
C MET A 190 11.39 -2.21 8.69
N ARG A 191 12.70 -2.51 8.62
CA ARG A 191 13.74 -1.50 8.73
C ARG A 191 13.67 -0.54 7.54
N ASP A 192 13.74 0.74 7.85
CA ASP A 192 13.71 1.83 6.88
C ASP A 192 14.91 1.75 5.92
N ILE A 193 14.60 1.64 4.62
CA ILE A 193 15.56 1.39 3.54
C ILE A 193 15.99 2.64 2.77
N VAL A 194 15.76 3.84 3.33
CA VAL A 194 16.09 5.11 2.64
C VAL A 194 17.51 5.14 2.08
N ALA A 195 18.48 4.50 2.74
CA ALA A 195 19.86 4.43 2.28
C ALA A 195 20.06 3.61 0.99
N THR A 196 19.10 2.74 0.64
CA THR A 196 19.19 1.79 -0.48
C THR A 196 18.21 2.09 -1.61
N ILE A 197 17.53 3.25 -1.59
CA ILE A 197 16.70 3.73 -2.70
C ILE A 197 17.54 3.83 -3.97
N GLN A 198 17.03 3.25 -5.05
CA GLN A 198 17.69 3.27 -6.36
C GLN A 198 17.27 4.49 -7.20
N PRO A 199 18.04 4.89 -8.23
CA PRO A 199 17.69 6.03 -9.08
C PRO A 199 16.26 5.96 -9.67
N GLU A 200 15.88 4.82 -10.24
CA GLU A 200 14.54 4.59 -10.82
C GLU A 200 13.43 4.70 -9.76
N GLN A 201 13.73 4.28 -8.53
CA GLN A 201 12.80 4.38 -7.40
C GLN A 201 12.69 5.82 -6.89
N ASP A 202 13.78 6.60 -6.87
CA ASP A 202 13.78 8.01 -6.46
C ASP A 202 12.87 8.86 -7.37
N ASP A 203 12.82 8.57 -8.67
CA ASP A 203 11.89 9.24 -9.61
C ASP A 203 10.42 9.02 -9.22
N ILE A 204 10.06 7.77 -8.84
CA ILE A 204 8.73 7.45 -8.35
C ILE A 204 8.46 8.17 -7.02
N VAL A 205 9.41 8.10 -6.08
CA VAL A 205 9.29 8.65 -4.73
C VAL A 205 9.09 10.16 -4.74
N ARG A 206 9.83 10.87 -5.61
CA ARG A 206 9.83 12.33 -5.67
C ARG A 206 8.83 12.94 -6.64
N SER A 207 8.10 12.13 -7.40
CA SER A 207 7.10 12.67 -8.32
C SER A 207 5.97 13.40 -7.58
N ASP A 208 5.42 14.41 -8.26
CA ASP A 208 4.52 15.40 -7.68
C ASP A 208 3.21 14.80 -7.12
N LEU A 209 2.63 15.47 -6.12
CA LEU A 209 1.36 15.07 -5.50
C LEU A 209 0.21 14.94 -6.50
N ALA A 210 0.16 15.73 -7.58
CA ALA A 210 -0.89 15.61 -8.58
C ALA A 210 -0.79 14.32 -9.42
N SER A 211 0.40 13.70 -9.45
CA SER A 211 0.66 12.50 -10.25
C SER A 211 0.18 11.26 -9.49
N SER A 212 -0.69 10.48 -10.13
CA SER A 212 -0.99 9.12 -9.68
C SER A 212 -0.04 8.14 -10.35
N VAL A 213 0.47 7.17 -9.59
CA VAL A 213 1.47 6.21 -10.08
C VAL A 213 1.05 4.79 -9.73
N CYS A 214 1.27 3.88 -10.68
CA CYS A 214 1.13 2.45 -10.52
C CYS A 214 2.51 1.82 -10.69
N VAL A 215 2.97 1.11 -9.66
CA VAL A 215 4.27 0.44 -9.64
C VAL A 215 4.03 -1.06 -9.77
N GLN A 216 4.32 -1.59 -10.95
CA GLN A 216 4.40 -3.03 -11.18
C GLN A 216 5.80 -3.48 -10.76
N GLY A 217 5.92 -4.15 -9.62
CA GLY A 217 7.21 -4.56 -9.08
C GLY A 217 7.30 -6.06 -8.88
N ALA A 218 8.28 -6.70 -9.53
CA ALA A 218 8.60 -8.10 -9.26
C ALA A 218 8.99 -8.34 -7.78
N PRO A 219 8.98 -9.60 -7.29
CA PRO A 219 9.35 -9.89 -5.91
C PRO A 219 10.74 -9.34 -5.55
N GLY A 220 10.84 -8.71 -4.38
CA GLY A 220 12.11 -8.18 -3.87
C GLY A 220 12.61 -6.89 -4.52
N THR A 221 11.83 -6.25 -5.40
CA THR A 221 12.13 -4.92 -5.99
C THR A 221 11.94 -3.76 -5.00
N GLY A 222 11.38 -4.01 -3.81
CA GLY A 222 11.16 -2.97 -2.80
C GLY A 222 9.93 -2.10 -3.04
N LYS A 223 8.97 -2.52 -3.88
CA LYS A 223 7.75 -1.76 -4.23
C LYS A 223 7.02 -1.14 -3.03
N THR A 224 6.80 -1.90 -1.95
CA THR A 224 6.16 -1.43 -0.72
C THR A 224 6.93 -0.27 -0.09
N ALA A 225 8.26 -0.39 -0.02
CA ALA A 225 9.11 0.66 0.52
C ALA A 225 9.08 1.91 -0.36
N VAL A 226 9.11 1.77 -1.68
CA VAL A 226 8.94 2.89 -2.63
C VAL A 226 7.64 3.64 -2.36
N GLY A 227 6.52 2.93 -2.17
CA GLY A 227 5.23 3.55 -1.87
C GLY A 227 5.20 4.28 -0.51
N LEU A 228 5.80 3.71 0.52
CA LEU A 228 5.89 4.34 1.84
C LEU A 228 6.83 5.55 1.84
N HIS A 229 7.98 5.45 1.16
CA HIS A 229 8.92 6.56 1.00
C HIS A 229 8.30 7.69 0.20
N ARG A 230 7.53 7.38 -0.85
CA ARG A 230 6.75 8.38 -1.57
C ARG A 230 5.76 9.07 -0.66
N ALA A 231 4.97 8.33 0.12
CA ALA A 231 4.03 8.93 1.07
C ALA A 231 4.74 9.87 2.07
N ALA A 232 5.90 9.45 2.60
CA ALA A 232 6.71 10.26 3.49
C ALA A 232 7.30 11.51 2.81
N TYR A 233 7.73 11.39 1.55
CA TYR A 233 8.18 12.52 0.74
C TYR A 233 7.03 13.51 0.47
N LEU A 234 5.84 13.02 0.11
CA LEU A 234 4.69 13.87 -0.16
C LEU A 234 4.21 14.59 1.11
N LEU A 235 4.20 13.92 2.27
CA LEU A 235 3.90 14.55 3.56
C LEU A 235 4.92 15.63 3.96
N TYR A 236 6.17 15.47 3.54
CA TYR A 236 7.20 16.50 3.71
C TYR A 236 7.01 17.67 2.72
N ALA A 237 6.93 17.38 1.43
CA ALA A 237 6.91 18.38 0.36
C ALA A 237 5.57 19.13 0.25
N HIS A 238 4.45 18.49 0.61
CA HIS A 238 3.10 19.03 0.50
C HIS A 238 2.34 19.04 1.84
N ARG A 239 3.07 19.25 2.95
CA ARG A 239 2.55 19.23 4.33
C ARG A 239 1.27 20.06 4.52
N ASP A 240 1.22 21.26 3.96
CA ASP A 240 0.07 22.17 4.12
C ASP A 240 -1.22 21.63 3.50
N GLN A 241 -1.10 20.86 2.41
CA GLN A 241 -2.25 20.25 1.73
C GLN A 241 -2.66 18.94 2.41
N LEU A 242 -1.68 18.08 2.68
CA LEU A 242 -1.93 16.73 3.19
C LEU A 242 -2.30 16.68 4.67
N SER A 243 -1.85 17.64 5.49
CA SER A 243 -2.31 17.75 6.89
C SER A 243 -3.83 17.97 7.00
N ARG A 244 -4.46 18.58 5.98
CA ARG A 244 -5.91 18.83 5.94
C ARG A 244 -6.68 17.72 5.24
N GLN A 245 -6.13 17.20 4.15
CA GLN A 245 -6.81 16.22 3.29
C GLN A 245 -6.53 14.77 3.68
N GLY A 246 -5.48 14.51 4.45
CA GLY A 246 -5.10 13.19 4.96
C GLY A 246 -4.40 12.30 3.93
N VAL A 247 -3.65 11.33 4.47
CA VAL A 247 -3.02 10.23 3.72
C VAL A 247 -3.48 8.91 4.30
N LEU A 248 -3.83 7.96 3.43
CA LEU A 248 -4.24 6.60 3.81
C LEU A 248 -3.38 5.56 3.13
N VAL A 249 -2.86 4.61 3.90
CA VAL A 249 -2.20 3.40 3.41
C VAL A 249 -3.17 2.24 3.58
N ILE A 250 -3.45 1.54 2.49
CA ILE A 250 -4.27 0.32 2.47
C ILE A 250 -3.36 -0.86 2.21
N GLY A 251 -3.30 -1.78 3.18
CA GLY A 251 -2.54 -3.03 3.10
C GLY A 251 -3.44 -4.26 2.92
N PRO A 252 -2.85 -5.41 2.54
CA PRO A 252 -3.58 -6.66 2.31
C PRO A 252 -4.15 -7.29 3.59
N ASN A 253 -3.48 -7.15 4.74
CA ASN A 253 -3.89 -7.75 6.01
C ASN A 253 -3.25 -7.06 7.22
N ASP A 254 -3.76 -7.34 8.42
CA ASP A 254 -3.31 -6.70 9.67
C ASP A 254 -1.87 -7.07 10.07
N SER A 255 -1.42 -8.28 9.74
CA SER A 255 -0.04 -8.69 10.00
C SER A 255 0.95 -7.87 9.17
N PHE A 256 0.63 -7.62 7.90
CA PHE A 256 1.39 -6.72 7.04
C PHE A 256 1.36 -5.28 7.56
N LEU A 257 0.19 -4.76 7.96
CA LEU A 257 0.09 -3.40 8.51
C LEU A 257 0.88 -3.24 9.80
N ARG A 258 0.88 -4.24 10.69
CA ARG A 258 1.75 -4.25 11.87
C ARG A 258 3.23 -4.25 11.48
N TYR A 259 3.60 -5.02 10.47
CA TYR A 259 4.98 -5.10 9.97
C TYR A 259 5.49 -3.75 9.41
N ILE A 260 4.64 -2.98 8.74
CA ILE A 260 4.99 -1.64 8.20
C ILE A 260 4.64 -0.48 9.14
N GLY A 261 3.95 -0.75 10.25
CA GLY A 261 3.34 0.26 11.12
C GLY A 261 4.33 1.30 11.63
N ASP A 262 5.57 0.88 11.88
CA ASP A 262 6.63 1.72 12.44
C ASP A 262 7.46 2.47 11.39
N VAL A 263 7.26 2.20 10.09
CA VAL A 263 8.09 2.76 9.00
C VAL A 263 7.85 4.25 8.82
N LEU A 264 6.59 4.67 8.65
CA LEU A 264 6.25 6.09 8.49
C LEU A 264 6.57 6.89 9.76
N PRO A 265 6.26 6.40 10.98
CA PRO A 265 6.72 7.04 12.21
C PRO A 265 8.25 7.18 12.30
N ALA A 266 9.02 6.16 11.93
CA ALA A 266 10.48 6.21 11.91
C ALA A 266 11.04 7.23 10.90
N LEU A 267 10.29 7.51 9.83
CA LEU A 267 10.56 8.57 8.85
C LEU A 267 10.10 9.97 9.31
N GLY A 268 9.53 10.07 10.52
CA GLY A 268 9.08 11.31 11.14
C GLY A 268 7.64 11.70 10.79
N GLU A 269 6.85 10.79 10.22
CA GLU A 269 5.48 11.04 9.77
C GLU A 269 4.45 10.27 10.60
N ILE A 270 3.58 11.00 11.32
CA ILE A 270 2.60 10.44 12.28
C ILE A 270 1.16 10.60 11.76
N ASP A 271 0.95 11.39 10.71
CA ASP A 271 -0.39 11.79 10.23
C ASP A 271 -0.99 10.83 9.18
N ALA A 272 -0.27 9.77 8.79
CA ALA A 272 -0.77 8.76 7.86
C ALA A 272 -1.62 7.71 8.58
N ARG A 273 -2.84 7.48 8.11
CA ARG A 273 -3.69 6.39 8.60
C ARG A 273 -3.37 5.10 7.85
N GLN A 274 -3.48 3.97 8.54
CA GLN A 274 -3.28 2.65 7.96
C GLN A 274 -4.52 1.81 8.24
N THR A 275 -4.97 1.02 7.26
CA THR A 275 -6.15 0.14 7.40
C THR A 275 -6.13 -0.96 6.35
N THR A 276 -6.90 -2.02 6.55
CA THR A 276 -7.17 -3.01 5.50
C THR A 276 -8.42 -2.63 4.71
N LEU A 277 -8.59 -3.25 3.54
CA LEU A 277 -9.84 -3.06 2.79
C LEU A 277 -11.06 -3.55 3.58
N ALA A 278 -10.94 -4.66 4.31
CA ALA A 278 -12.03 -5.22 5.12
C ALA A 278 -12.48 -4.24 6.21
N GLU A 279 -11.54 -3.64 6.93
CA GLU A 279 -11.82 -2.58 7.90
C GLU A 279 -12.42 -1.33 7.24
N LEU A 280 -11.90 -0.94 6.08
CA LEU A 280 -12.37 0.23 5.33
C LEU A 280 -13.85 0.15 4.94
N VAL A 281 -14.34 -1.07 4.71
CA VAL A 281 -15.74 -1.36 4.33
C VAL A 281 -16.55 -1.98 5.46
N ALA A 282 -16.06 -1.99 6.71
CA ALA A 282 -16.71 -2.57 7.89
C ALA A 282 -17.97 -1.79 8.36
N HIS A 283 -18.83 -1.41 7.42
CA HIS A 283 -20.14 -0.81 7.62
C HIS A 283 -21.15 -1.83 8.15
N VAL A 284 -20.91 -3.10 7.90
CA VAL A 284 -21.73 -4.26 8.29
C VAL A 284 -20.84 -5.34 8.92
N PRO A 285 -21.37 -6.16 9.85
CA PRO A 285 -20.59 -7.24 10.43
C PRO A 285 -20.45 -8.38 9.41
N VAL A 286 -19.22 -8.62 8.95
CA VAL A 286 -18.91 -9.77 8.08
C VAL A 286 -18.98 -11.04 8.93
N THR A 287 -19.82 -11.99 8.53
CA THR A 287 -20.10 -13.22 9.30
C THR A 287 -19.98 -14.50 8.47
N VAL A 288 -19.87 -14.38 7.15
CA VAL A 288 -19.75 -15.51 6.22
C VAL A 288 -18.73 -15.19 5.14
N ASP A 289 -18.13 -16.24 4.57
CA ASP A 289 -17.32 -16.14 3.37
C ASP A 289 -18.16 -16.50 2.13
N ASP A 290 -17.90 -15.80 1.03
CA ASP A 290 -18.50 -16.13 -0.26
C ASP A 290 -17.83 -17.36 -0.87
N SER A 291 -18.59 -18.15 -1.64
CA SER A 291 -17.99 -19.01 -2.65
C SER A 291 -17.24 -18.16 -3.68
N VAL A 292 -16.24 -18.75 -4.34
CA VAL A 292 -15.43 -18.00 -5.30
C VAL A 292 -16.26 -17.47 -6.48
N ASP A 293 -17.23 -18.24 -6.95
CA ASP A 293 -18.14 -17.79 -8.01
C ASP A 293 -19.04 -16.63 -7.55
N SER A 294 -19.58 -16.68 -6.32
CA SER A 294 -20.34 -15.56 -5.74
C SER A 294 -19.47 -14.31 -5.62
N ALA A 295 -18.25 -14.45 -5.08
CA ALA A 295 -17.28 -13.37 -4.95
C ALA A 295 -16.91 -12.76 -6.31
N ARG A 296 -16.73 -13.56 -7.36
CA ARG A 296 -16.45 -13.10 -8.72
C ARG A 296 -17.60 -12.24 -9.27
N VAL A 297 -18.85 -12.69 -9.11
CA VAL A 297 -20.03 -11.92 -9.56
C VAL A 297 -20.18 -10.63 -8.75
N LYS A 298 -20.15 -10.72 -7.42
CA LYS A 298 -20.28 -9.56 -6.52
C LYS A 298 -19.15 -8.54 -6.72
N GLY A 299 -17.94 -9.02 -6.95
CA GLY A 299 -16.74 -8.21 -7.18
C GLY A 299 -16.66 -7.58 -8.58
N GLY A 300 -17.46 -8.04 -9.55
CA GLY A 300 -17.46 -7.55 -10.92
C GLY A 300 -17.99 -6.11 -11.06
N ALA A 301 -17.41 -5.33 -11.98
CA ALA A 301 -17.74 -3.92 -12.18
C ALA A 301 -19.22 -3.67 -12.51
N THR A 302 -19.88 -4.65 -13.13
CA THR A 302 -21.30 -4.64 -13.46
C THR A 302 -22.19 -4.41 -12.24
N MET A 303 -21.77 -4.90 -11.07
CA MET A 303 -22.53 -4.73 -9.83
C MET A 303 -22.71 -3.28 -9.42
N ALA A 304 -21.80 -2.37 -9.79
CA ALA A 304 -22.00 -0.94 -9.55
C ALA A 304 -23.30 -0.44 -10.18
N ARG A 305 -23.61 -0.87 -11.41
CA ARG A 305 -24.85 -0.49 -12.10
C ARG A 305 -26.08 -1.19 -11.53
N VAL A 306 -25.94 -2.44 -11.07
CA VAL A 306 -27.02 -3.17 -10.38
C VAL A 306 -27.40 -2.46 -9.08
N VAL A 307 -26.41 -2.12 -8.24
CA VAL A 307 -26.61 -1.38 -6.99
C VAL A 307 -27.22 -0.01 -7.25
N GLU A 308 -26.73 0.71 -8.26
CA GLU A 308 -27.32 1.99 -8.68
C GLU A 308 -28.80 1.83 -9.03
N ARG A 309 -29.17 0.88 -9.90
CA ARG A 309 -30.58 0.63 -10.24
C ARG A 309 -31.41 0.28 -9.02
N ALA A 310 -30.87 -0.48 -8.06
CA ALA A 310 -31.56 -0.82 -6.82
C ALA A 310 -31.81 0.41 -5.94
N VAL A 311 -30.80 1.28 -5.75
CA VAL A 311 -30.93 2.57 -5.02
C VAL A 311 -32.05 3.43 -5.63
N TRP A 312 -32.07 3.53 -6.96
CA TRP A 312 -33.02 4.37 -7.68
C TRP A 312 -34.41 3.76 -7.88
N SER A 313 -34.59 2.45 -7.62
CA SER A 313 -35.84 1.73 -7.83
C SER A 313 -37.02 2.24 -6.98
N GLY A 314 -36.72 2.91 -5.87
CA GLY A 314 -37.72 3.45 -4.94
C GLY A 314 -38.28 4.80 -5.33
N VAL A 315 -37.72 5.47 -6.35
CA VAL A 315 -38.23 6.76 -6.83
C VAL A 315 -39.50 6.53 -7.64
N ALA A 316 -40.61 7.08 -7.19
CA ALA A 316 -41.93 6.92 -7.79
C ALA A 316 -42.28 8.10 -8.70
N ALA A 317 -43.07 7.83 -9.74
CA ALA A 317 -43.67 8.86 -10.57
C ALA A 317 -44.77 9.61 -9.80
N ALA A 318 -44.92 10.90 -10.06
CA ALA A 318 -45.98 11.69 -9.44
C ALA A 318 -47.34 11.36 -10.11
N THR A 319 -48.21 10.66 -9.40
CA THR A 319 -49.58 10.34 -9.85
C THR A 319 -50.62 11.34 -9.33
N GLU A 320 -50.37 11.93 -8.16
CA GLU A 320 -51.22 12.94 -7.53
C GLU A 320 -50.50 14.28 -7.44
N GLY A 321 -51.23 15.38 -7.54
CA GLY A 321 -50.66 16.73 -7.41
C GLY A 321 -50.50 17.17 -5.95
N LEU A 322 -49.46 17.94 -5.67
CA LEU A 322 -49.21 18.53 -4.35
C LEU A 322 -50.11 19.76 -4.12
N ALA A 323 -50.80 19.82 -2.98
CA ALA A 323 -51.61 20.97 -2.58
C ALA A 323 -51.15 21.51 -1.22
N ILE A 324 -50.86 22.81 -1.15
CA ILE A 324 -50.34 23.49 0.03
C ILE A 324 -51.32 24.58 0.48
N PRO A 325 -51.95 24.45 1.66
CA PRO A 325 -52.80 25.50 2.22
C PRO A 325 -51.93 26.63 2.80
N MET A 326 -52.19 27.87 2.38
CA MET A 326 -51.54 29.07 2.93
C MET A 326 -52.55 30.22 3.05
N GLY A 327 -52.89 30.58 4.30
CA GLY A 327 -53.98 31.51 4.58
C GLY A 327 -55.31 30.97 4.04
N ALA A 328 -56.02 31.80 3.27
CA ALA A 328 -57.28 31.41 2.61
C ALA A 328 -57.08 30.71 1.25
N ARG A 329 -55.84 30.67 0.72
CA ARG A 329 -55.54 30.12 -0.61
C ARG A 329 -54.94 28.70 -0.51
N ARG A 330 -55.16 27.89 -1.55
CA ARG A 330 -54.49 26.60 -1.74
C ARG A 330 -53.68 26.65 -3.02
N TRP A 331 -52.37 26.49 -2.89
CA TRP A 331 -51.46 26.44 -4.03
C TRP A 331 -51.27 25.01 -4.47
N ARG A 332 -51.41 24.73 -5.77
CA ARG A 332 -51.34 23.37 -6.31
C ARG A 332 -50.20 23.25 -7.32
N VAL A 333 -49.35 22.25 -7.13
CA VAL A 333 -48.42 21.75 -8.15
C VAL A 333 -49.04 20.50 -8.77
N PRO A 334 -49.42 20.53 -10.06
CA PRO A 334 -49.91 19.36 -10.77
C PRO A 334 -48.92 18.20 -10.76
N ALA A 335 -49.44 16.97 -10.94
CA ALA A 335 -48.63 15.76 -10.91
C ALA A 335 -47.55 15.75 -12.02
N HIS A 336 -47.89 16.16 -13.25
CA HIS A 336 -46.93 16.23 -14.36
C HIS A 336 -45.76 17.19 -14.07
N GLU A 337 -46.03 18.35 -13.47
CA GLU A 337 -45.00 19.34 -13.12
C GLU A 337 -44.09 18.81 -12.01
N ALA A 338 -44.65 18.10 -11.03
CA ALA A 338 -43.86 17.43 -10.00
C ALA A 338 -43.00 16.29 -10.58
N ASP A 339 -43.54 15.52 -11.54
CA ASP A 339 -42.84 14.44 -12.22
C ASP A 339 -41.67 14.98 -13.06
N GLU A 340 -41.89 16.07 -13.79
CA GLU A 340 -40.85 16.79 -14.53
C GLU A 340 -39.73 17.28 -13.60
N ILE A 341 -40.07 17.84 -12.43
CA ILE A 341 -39.07 18.25 -11.43
C ILE A 341 -38.25 17.05 -10.95
N VAL A 342 -38.89 15.91 -10.69
CA VAL A 342 -38.20 14.68 -10.29
C VAL A 342 -37.28 14.18 -11.40
N ALA A 343 -37.76 14.11 -12.64
CA ALA A 343 -36.99 13.69 -13.81
C ALA A 343 -35.76 14.60 -14.03
N GLN A 344 -35.94 15.92 -13.97
CA GLN A 344 -34.84 16.89 -14.08
C GLN A 344 -33.80 16.71 -12.97
N LEU A 345 -34.20 16.39 -11.74
CA LEU A 345 -33.25 16.13 -10.66
C LEU A 345 -32.46 14.83 -10.87
N ARG A 346 -33.09 13.81 -11.45
CA ARG A 346 -32.43 12.53 -11.80
C ARG A 346 -31.39 12.71 -12.91
N GLU A 347 -31.73 13.49 -13.93
CA GLU A 347 -30.85 13.71 -15.10
C GLU A 347 -29.63 14.60 -14.81
N ARG A 348 -29.65 15.36 -13.70
CA ARG A 348 -28.53 16.24 -13.29
C ARG A 348 -27.28 15.49 -12.83
N GLY A 349 -27.34 14.17 -12.65
CA GLY A 349 -26.20 13.38 -12.18
C GLY A 349 -25.82 13.64 -10.71
N VAL A 350 -26.75 14.16 -9.91
CA VAL A 350 -26.55 14.29 -8.44
C VAL A 350 -26.76 12.95 -7.74
N ARG A 351 -26.12 12.78 -6.58
CA ARG A 351 -26.33 11.62 -5.70
C ARG A 351 -27.77 11.57 -5.18
N TYR A 352 -28.24 10.38 -4.80
CA TYR A 352 -29.63 10.17 -4.40
C TYR A 352 -30.05 11.07 -3.23
N GLY A 353 -29.22 11.15 -2.18
CA GLY A 353 -29.48 11.98 -0.99
C GLY A 353 -29.52 13.47 -1.31
N ALA A 354 -28.60 13.95 -2.15
CA ALA A 354 -28.58 15.33 -2.63
C ALA A 354 -29.82 15.66 -3.47
N GLY A 355 -30.22 14.79 -4.41
CA GLY A 355 -31.44 14.96 -5.20
C GLY A 355 -32.68 15.06 -4.32
N ARG A 356 -32.81 14.16 -3.33
CA ARG A 356 -33.89 14.19 -2.34
C ARG A 356 -33.89 15.47 -1.52
N ALA A 357 -32.73 15.98 -1.10
CA ALA A 357 -32.62 17.23 -0.34
C ALA A 357 -32.99 18.48 -1.17
N MET A 358 -32.79 18.44 -2.49
CA MET A 358 -33.15 19.53 -3.40
C MET A 358 -34.64 19.56 -3.76
N LEU A 359 -35.32 18.40 -3.75
CA LEU A 359 -36.72 18.28 -4.18
C LEU A 359 -37.70 19.20 -3.42
N PRO A 360 -37.66 19.33 -2.06
CA PRO A 360 -38.51 20.27 -1.34
C PRO A 360 -38.38 21.71 -1.83
N GLN A 361 -37.14 22.15 -2.11
CA GLN A 361 -36.87 23.51 -2.57
C GLN A 361 -37.36 23.74 -3.99
N ARG A 362 -37.24 22.73 -4.88
CA ARG A 362 -37.76 22.81 -6.25
C ARG A 362 -39.29 22.86 -6.29
N LEU A 363 -39.95 22.04 -5.48
CA LEU A 363 -41.42 22.06 -5.33
C LEU A 363 -41.89 23.38 -4.72
N ALA A 364 -41.18 23.92 -3.74
CA ALA A 364 -41.49 25.22 -3.16
C ALA A 364 -41.34 26.34 -4.19
N HIS A 365 -40.27 26.32 -4.99
CA HIS A 365 -40.08 27.29 -6.06
C HIS A 365 -41.23 27.25 -7.09
N ALA A 366 -41.70 26.07 -7.49
CA ALA A 366 -42.86 25.94 -8.37
C ALA A 366 -44.15 26.55 -7.77
N VAL A 367 -44.31 26.48 -6.44
CA VAL A 367 -45.41 27.16 -5.74
C VAL A 367 -45.24 28.68 -5.74
N LEU A 368 -44.01 29.17 -5.55
CA LEU A 368 -43.70 30.59 -5.58
C LEU A 368 -43.99 31.22 -6.94
N VAL A 369 -43.61 30.56 -8.03
CA VAL A 369 -43.93 31.02 -9.39
C VAL A 369 -45.45 31.21 -9.55
N LYS A 370 -46.25 30.29 -8.99
CA LYS A 370 -47.73 30.42 -9.02
C LYS A 370 -48.24 31.56 -8.13
N MET A 371 -47.57 31.84 -7.01
CA MET A 371 -47.87 33.00 -6.15
C MET A 371 -47.61 34.32 -6.87
N GLU A 372 -46.45 34.44 -7.53
CA GLU A 372 -46.07 35.62 -8.32
C GLU A 372 -47.06 35.87 -9.46
N LEU A 373 -47.45 34.82 -10.19
CA LEU A 373 -48.47 34.92 -11.24
C LEU A 373 -49.84 35.37 -10.73
N ALA A 374 -50.13 35.15 -9.45
CA ALA A 374 -51.35 35.61 -8.79
C ALA A 374 -51.21 37.01 -8.16
N GLY A 375 -50.07 37.69 -8.34
CA GLY A 375 -49.80 39.03 -7.86
C GLY A 375 -49.20 39.12 -6.46
N ASP A 376 -48.79 38.00 -5.85
CA ASP A 376 -48.05 38.01 -4.58
C ASP A 376 -46.55 38.30 -4.83
N SER A 377 -45.81 38.72 -3.81
CA SER A 377 -44.35 38.96 -3.89
C SER A 377 -43.60 38.10 -2.85
N PRO A 378 -43.51 36.79 -3.05
CA PRO A 378 -42.85 35.89 -2.11
C PRO A 378 -41.33 36.10 -2.10
N ASP A 379 -40.69 35.85 -0.95
CA ASP A 379 -39.24 35.91 -0.77
C ASP A 379 -38.65 34.53 -0.40
N ASP A 380 -37.33 34.48 -0.18
CA ASP A 380 -36.63 33.26 0.25
C ASP A 380 -37.16 32.70 1.58
N ARG A 381 -37.73 33.53 2.46
CA ARG A 381 -38.32 33.07 3.71
C ARG A 381 -39.62 32.31 3.44
N VAL A 382 -40.45 32.80 2.53
CA VAL A 382 -41.66 32.11 2.07
C VAL A 382 -41.27 30.78 1.43
N GLN A 383 -40.28 30.76 0.53
CA GLN A 383 -39.81 29.51 -0.09
C GLN A 383 -39.37 28.48 0.95
N ASN A 384 -38.55 28.89 1.92
CA ASN A 384 -38.09 28.01 2.98
C ASN A 384 -39.22 27.51 3.88
N SER A 385 -40.24 28.34 4.13
CA SER A 385 -41.45 27.95 4.86
C SER A 385 -42.24 26.88 4.11
N VAL A 386 -42.46 27.09 2.80
CA VAL A 386 -43.15 26.13 1.92
C VAL A 386 -42.39 24.81 1.85
N ALA A 387 -41.08 24.85 1.62
CA ALA A 387 -40.23 23.66 1.54
C ALA A 387 -40.24 22.84 2.84
N ARG A 388 -40.37 23.50 4.00
CA ARG A 388 -40.41 22.84 5.32
C ARG A 388 -41.82 22.40 5.74
N SER A 389 -42.85 22.71 4.94
CA SER A 389 -44.25 22.35 5.23
C SER A 389 -44.45 20.84 5.32
N ARG A 390 -45.45 20.43 6.10
CA ARG A 390 -45.79 19.01 6.30
C ARG A 390 -46.20 18.33 4.98
N GLN A 391 -46.92 19.07 4.14
CA GLN A 391 -47.42 18.60 2.84
C GLN A 391 -46.27 18.31 1.89
N VAL A 392 -45.30 19.23 1.76
CA VAL A 392 -44.11 19.03 0.92
C VAL A 392 -43.29 17.85 1.43
N LYS A 393 -43.01 17.77 2.74
CA LYS A 393 -42.24 16.64 3.32
C LYS A 393 -42.90 15.29 3.04
N LYS A 394 -44.21 15.16 3.30
CA LYS A 394 -44.97 13.93 3.03
C LYS A 394 -44.95 13.56 1.54
N TYR A 395 -45.07 14.54 0.66
CA TYR A 395 -45.05 14.33 -0.77
C TYR A 395 -43.67 13.90 -1.27
N VAL A 396 -42.60 14.53 -0.77
CA VAL A 396 -41.21 14.13 -1.02
C VAL A 396 -40.95 12.71 -0.52
N ASP A 397 -41.41 12.34 0.67
CA ASP A 397 -41.25 10.99 1.21
C ASP A 397 -41.97 9.92 0.36
N ALA A 398 -43.07 10.28 -0.29
CA ALA A 398 -43.82 9.39 -1.18
C ALA A 398 -43.14 9.23 -2.55
N LEU A 399 -42.63 10.32 -3.14
CA LEU A 399 -41.98 10.29 -4.45
C LEU A 399 -40.53 9.82 -4.39
N TRP A 400 -39.82 10.18 -3.32
CA TRP A 400 -38.38 10.01 -3.19
C TRP A 400 -38.04 9.63 -1.74
N PRO A 401 -38.32 8.37 -1.36
CA PRO A 401 -38.21 7.91 0.02
C PRO A 401 -36.79 8.03 0.58
N HIS A 402 -36.66 8.09 1.91
CA HIS A 402 -35.35 7.93 2.53
C HIS A 402 -34.90 6.47 2.41
N VAL A 403 -33.63 6.26 2.06
CA VAL A 403 -33.06 4.94 1.81
C VAL A 403 -31.88 4.71 2.74
N ASP A 404 -31.77 3.50 3.30
CA ASP A 404 -30.60 3.06 4.06
C ASP A 404 -29.73 2.15 3.18
N PRO A 405 -28.43 2.44 3.00
CA PRO A 405 -27.53 1.66 2.13
C PRO A 405 -27.50 0.17 2.45
N LYS A 406 -27.48 -0.19 3.73
CA LYS A 406 -27.43 -1.59 4.18
C LYS A 406 -28.72 -2.30 3.78
N ARG A 407 -29.87 -1.66 4.01
CA ARG A 407 -31.18 -2.20 3.62
C ARG A 407 -31.35 -2.32 2.11
N VAL A 408 -30.74 -1.46 1.30
CA VAL A 408 -30.75 -1.60 -0.17
C VAL A 408 -30.08 -2.90 -0.58
N VAL A 409 -28.84 -3.12 -0.14
CA VAL A 409 -28.09 -4.33 -0.52
C VAL A 409 -28.73 -5.57 0.07
N MET A 410 -29.17 -5.51 1.33
CA MET A 410 -29.88 -6.61 2.00
C MET A 410 -31.14 -7.03 1.22
N ARG A 411 -31.92 -6.06 0.74
CA ARG A 411 -33.11 -6.33 -0.08
C ARG A 411 -32.72 -6.80 -1.48
N LEU A 412 -31.68 -6.22 -2.09
CA LEU A 412 -31.19 -6.62 -3.40
C LEU A 412 -30.78 -8.09 -3.44
N LEU A 413 -30.07 -8.56 -2.41
CA LEU A 413 -29.60 -9.96 -2.35
C LEU A 413 -30.66 -10.93 -1.79
N GLY A 414 -31.66 -10.43 -1.03
CA GLY A 414 -32.73 -11.24 -0.46
C GLY A 414 -34.04 -11.30 -1.25
N ASP A 415 -34.21 -10.48 -2.29
CA ASP A 415 -35.42 -10.40 -3.13
C ASP A 415 -35.05 -10.71 -4.60
N PRO A 416 -35.28 -11.96 -5.07
CA PRO A 416 -34.95 -12.36 -6.43
C PRO A 416 -35.64 -11.52 -7.53
N GLU A 417 -36.84 -11.00 -7.27
CA GLU A 417 -37.56 -10.18 -8.25
C GLU A 417 -36.94 -8.78 -8.37
N LEU A 418 -36.51 -8.20 -7.23
CA LEU A 418 -35.74 -6.95 -7.26
C LEU A 418 -34.40 -7.16 -7.96
N LEU A 419 -33.68 -8.24 -7.64
CA LEU A 419 -32.39 -8.55 -8.25
C LEU A 419 -32.53 -8.67 -9.77
N SER A 420 -33.51 -9.44 -10.24
CA SER A 420 -33.75 -9.64 -11.68
C SER A 420 -34.03 -8.33 -12.42
N ARG A 421 -34.86 -7.44 -11.85
CA ARG A 421 -35.13 -6.12 -12.42
C ARG A 421 -33.90 -5.22 -12.42
N ALA A 422 -33.14 -5.18 -11.32
CA ALA A 422 -31.93 -4.37 -11.23
C ALA A 422 -30.83 -4.90 -12.18
N ALA A 423 -30.72 -6.22 -12.33
CA ALA A 423 -29.72 -6.90 -13.14
C ALA A 423 -30.11 -7.11 -14.61
N THR A 424 -31.27 -6.58 -15.05
CA THR A 424 -31.75 -6.76 -16.43
C THR A 424 -30.72 -6.32 -17.47
N GLY A 425 -30.28 -7.26 -18.32
CA GLY A 425 -29.26 -7.03 -19.35
C GLY A 425 -27.83 -6.85 -18.82
N LEU A 426 -27.59 -7.19 -17.54
CA LEU A 426 -26.31 -7.02 -16.86
C LEU A 426 -25.77 -8.34 -16.29
N LEU A 427 -26.63 -9.15 -15.66
CA LEU A 427 -26.28 -10.48 -15.14
C LEU A 427 -27.18 -11.55 -15.74
N THR A 428 -26.61 -12.73 -15.96
CA THR A 428 -27.33 -13.94 -16.35
C THR A 428 -28.17 -14.49 -15.18
N ALA A 429 -29.09 -15.42 -15.47
CA ALA A 429 -29.90 -16.06 -14.44
C ALA A 429 -29.06 -16.87 -13.44
N ASP A 430 -28.02 -17.55 -13.93
CA ASP A 430 -27.11 -18.36 -13.11
C ASP A 430 -26.30 -17.46 -12.16
N GLU A 431 -25.77 -16.34 -12.65
CA GLU A 431 -25.08 -15.34 -11.82
C GLU A 431 -26.00 -14.73 -10.75
N GLN A 432 -27.27 -14.46 -11.09
CA GLN A 432 -28.25 -13.97 -10.12
C GLN A 432 -28.52 -15.01 -9.03
N GLN A 433 -28.60 -16.29 -9.40
CA GLN A 433 -28.80 -17.38 -8.44
C GLN A 433 -27.61 -17.52 -7.49
N LEU A 434 -26.38 -17.39 -8.00
CA LEU A 434 -25.15 -17.51 -7.21
C LEU A 434 -25.05 -16.48 -6.07
N ILE A 435 -25.53 -15.25 -6.29
CA ILE A 435 -25.41 -14.15 -5.32
C ILE A 435 -26.67 -13.94 -4.47
N SER A 436 -27.76 -14.64 -4.77
CA SER A 436 -29.02 -14.54 -4.02
C SER A 436 -28.90 -15.27 -2.69
N TRP A 437 -29.39 -14.66 -1.61
CA TRP A 437 -29.49 -15.31 -0.31
C TRP A 437 -30.63 -16.32 -0.29
N ALA A 438 -30.36 -17.51 0.25
CA ALA A 438 -31.35 -18.58 0.36
C ALA A 438 -32.54 -18.20 1.24
N GLU A 439 -32.28 -17.47 2.33
CA GLU A 439 -33.30 -16.93 3.23
C GLU A 439 -33.17 -15.41 3.37
N PRO A 440 -34.26 -14.63 3.24
CA PRO A 440 -34.21 -13.20 3.48
C PRO A 440 -33.85 -12.86 4.92
N ALA A 441 -32.85 -12.00 5.10
CA ALA A 441 -32.47 -11.55 6.43
C ALA A 441 -33.56 -10.69 7.09
N LYS A 442 -33.79 -10.89 8.40
CA LYS A 442 -34.75 -10.10 9.19
C LYS A 442 -34.31 -8.65 9.43
N GLY A 443 -33.00 -8.38 9.33
CA GLY A 443 -32.46 -7.03 9.42
C GLY A 443 -30.94 -6.99 9.22
N PRO A 444 -30.35 -5.78 9.13
CA PRO A 444 -28.94 -5.62 8.78
C PRO A 444 -27.94 -6.22 9.78
N VAL A 445 -28.34 -6.47 11.03
CA VAL A 445 -27.45 -7.05 12.05
C VAL A 445 -27.37 -8.57 11.94
N SER A 446 -28.47 -9.22 11.54
CA SER A 446 -28.60 -10.68 11.44
C SER A 446 -28.39 -11.21 10.02
N ALA A 447 -28.03 -10.33 9.08
CA ALA A 447 -27.83 -10.70 7.69
C ALA A 447 -26.48 -11.41 7.50
N PRO A 448 -26.40 -12.43 6.63
CA PRO A 448 -25.18 -13.19 6.39
C PRO A 448 -24.26 -12.39 5.45
N TRP A 449 -23.69 -11.30 5.95
CA TRP A 449 -22.82 -10.44 5.16
C TRP A 449 -21.47 -11.08 4.91
N SER A 450 -21.04 -11.04 3.65
CA SER A 450 -19.65 -11.24 3.26
C SER A 450 -18.88 -9.92 3.10
N VAL A 451 -17.56 -10.00 2.91
CA VAL A 451 -16.73 -8.83 2.56
C VAL A 451 -17.19 -8.21 1.24
N HIS A 452 -17.56 -9.02 0.23
CA HIS A 452 -18.02 -8.48 -1.06
C HIS A 452 -19.35 -7.75 -0.92
N ASP A 453 -20.25 -8.23 -0.06
CA ASP A 453 -21.49 -7.51 0.23
C ASP A 453 -21.21 -6.17 0.92
N ALA A 454 -20.24 -6.13 1.82
CA ALA A 454 -19.82 -4.90 2.49
C ALA A 454 -19.27 -3.86 1.49
N VAL A 455 -18.57 -4.31 0.44
CA VAL A 455 -18.15 -3.46 -0.70
C VAL A 455 -19.36 -2.94 -1.49
N LEU A 456 -20.39 -3.77 -1.72
CA LEU A 456 -21.65 -3.31 -2.35
C LEU A 456 -22.37 -2.27 -1.48
N VAL A 457 -22.35 -2.45 -0.16
CA VAL A 457 -22.88 -1.46 0.79
C VAL A 457 -22.10 -0.16 0.70
N ASP A 458 -20.78 -0.21 0.60
CA ASP A 458 -19.93 0.97 0.39
C ASP A 458 -20.27 1.70 -0.94
N GLU A 459 -20.54 0.96 -2.03
CA GLU A 459 -21.03 1.55 -3.29
C GLU A 459 -22.38 2.24 -3.09
N ALA A 460 -23.33 1.57 -2.44
CA ALA A 460 -24.64 2.14 -2.14
C ALA A 460 -24.52 3.41 -1.28
N ARG A 461 -23.61 3.43 -0.29
CA ARG A 461 -23.34 4.62 0.53
C ARG A 461 -22.93 5.80 -0.33
N ASP A 462 -21.99 5.61 -1.26
CA ASP A 462 -21.52 6.67 -2.14
C ASP A 462 -22.60 7.18 -3.11
N LEU A 463 -23.42 6.26 -3.63
CA LEU A 463 -24.56 6.58 -4.49
C LEU A 463 -25.61 7.43 -3.76
N LEU A 464 -25.74 7.24 -2.45
CA LEU A 464 -26.58 8.07 -1.59
C LEU A 464 -25.94 9.41 -1.29
N ASP A 465 -24.75 9.38 -0.70
CA ASP A 465 -24.01 10.55 -0.25
C ASP A 465 -22.54 10.41 -0.65
N ARG A 466 -21.99 11.48 -1.24
CA ARG A 466 -20.63 11.45 -1.80
C ARG A 466 -19.59 11.11 -0.73
N THR A 467 -18.75 10.12 -1.02
CA THR A 467 -17.58 9.77 -0.20
C THR A 467 -16.56 10.90 -0.23
N ALA A 468 -16.05 11.28 0.93
CA ALA A 468 -15.00 12.29 1.01
C ALA A 468 -13.69 11.78 0.37
N SER A 469 -13.02 12.65 -0.39
CA SER A 469 -11.71 12.34 -0.96
C SER A 469 -10.60 12.74 0.01
N LEU A 470 -9.57 11.89 0.07
CA LEU A 470 -8.29 12.14 0.70
C LEU A 470 -7.35 12.86 -0.27
N GLY A 471 -6.23 13.38 0.25
CA GLY A 471 -5.20 14.03 -0.54
C GLY A 471 -4.29 13.05 -1.26
N HIS A 472 -3.92 11.95 -0.58
CA HIS A 472 -3.14 10.87 -1.17
C HIS A 472 -3.51 9.50 -0.59
N LEU A 473 -3.40 8.46 -1.41
CA LEU A 473 -3.64 7.08 -1.00
C LEU A 473 -2.51 6.18 -1.48
N VAL A 474 -2.01 5.28 -0.63
CA VAL A 474 -1.12 4.18 -1.02
C VAL A 474 -1.91 2.89 -0.94
N LEU A 475 -1.92 2.11 -2.03
CA LEU A 475 -2.61 0.83 -2.11
C LEU A 475 -1.58 -0.26 -2.44
N ASP A 476 -1.30 -1.14 -1.48
CA ASP A 476 -0.41 -2.28 -1.70
C ASP A 476 -1.16 -3.56 -2.05
N GLU A 477 -0.47 -4.48 -2.72
CA GLU A 477 -0.99 -5.76 -3.24
C GLU A 477 -2.30 -5.60 -4.03
N ALA A 478 -2.41 -4.50 -4.80
CA ALA A 478 -3.63 -4.10 -5.49
C ALA A 478 -4.12 -5.11 -6.52
N GLN A 479 -3.24 -6.02 -6.98
CA GLN A 479 -3.58 -7.03 -7.96
C GLN A 479 -4.58 -8.08 -7.47
N ASP A 480 -4.79 -8.22 -6.16
CA ASP A 480 -5.77 -9.16 -5.62
C ASP A 480 -7.18 -8.57 -5.51
N LEU A 481 -7.33 -7.26 -5.73
CA LEU A 481 -8.59 -6.58 -5.57
C LEU A 481 -9.50 -6.79 -6.79
N SER A 482 -10.78 -7.04 -6.50
CA SER A 482 -11.82 -7.07 -7.53
C SER A 482 -12.13 -5.66 -8.06
N PRO A 483 -12.74 -5.52 -9.25
CA PRO A 483 -13.19 -4.23 -9.77
C PRO A 483 -14.00 -3.38 -8.79
N MET A 484 -14.94 -3.98 -8.04
CA MET A 484 -15.74 -3.27 -7.04
C MET A 484 -14.90 -2.80 -5.84
N MET A 485 -13.89 -3.57 -5.45
CA MET A 485 -12.93 -3.18 -4.41
C MET A 485 -12.05 -2.00 -4.87
N LEU A 486 -11.59 -2.03 -6.13
CA LEU A 486 -10.84 -0.93 -6.73
C LEU A 486 -11.69 0.36 -6.81
N ARG A 487 -12.98 0.25 -7.15
CA ARG A 487 -13.92 1.38 -7.09
C ARG A 487 -14.09 1.92 -5.68
N CYS A 488 -14.17 1.04 -4.68
CA CYS A 488 -14.23 1.42 -3.27
C CYS A 488 -13.04 2.29 -2.84
N VAL A 489 -11.83 1.90 -3.25
CA VAL A 489 -10.62 2.68 -3.03
C VAL A 489 -10.66 3.99 -3.82
N GLY A 490 -10.97 3.92 -5.12
CA GLY A 490 -11.01 5.07 -6.04
C GLY A 490 -11.91 6.22 -5.57
N ARG A 491 -13.06 5.92 -4.94
CA ARG A 491 -13.95 6.93 -4.36
C ARG A 491 -13.26 7.82 -3.32
N ARG A 492 -12.34 7.25 -2.54
CA ARG A 492 -11.60 7.92 -1.47
C ARG A 492 -10.41 8.72 -1.99
N CYS A 493 -10.08 8.63 -3.28
CA CYS A 493 -9.06 9.45 -3.93
C CYS A 493 -9.58 10.13 -5.22
N SER A 494 -10.89 10.42 -5.28
CA SER A 494 -11.52 11.02 -6.46
C SER A 494 -10.91 12.38 -6.86
N THR A 495 -10.46 13.19 -5.91
CA THR A 495 -9.73 14.44 -6.17
C THR A 495 -8.25 14.41 -5.78
N GLY A 496 -7.84 13.43 -4.96
CA GLY A 496 -6.44 13.23 -4.56
C GLY A 496 -5.67 12.34 -5.55
N SER A 497 -4.42 12.03 -5.24
CA SER A 497 -3.62 11.07 -6.01
C SER A 497 -3.54 9.70 -5.35
N VAL A 498 -3.06 8.71 -6.10
CA VAL A 498 -2.85 7.35 -5.61
C VAL A 498 -1.48 6.81 -6.00
N THR A 499 -0.89 6.02 -5.12
CA THR A 499 0.28 5.17 -5.38
C THR A 499 -0.15 3.73 -5.27
N ILE A 500 -0.29 3.06 -6.40
CA ILE A 500 -0.67 1.65 -6.48
C ILE A 500 0.60 0.83 -6.55
N LEU A 501 0.68 -0.23 -5.75
CA LEU A 501 1.79 -1.16 -5.70
C LEU A 501 1.24 -2.56 -5.91
N GLY A 502 1.90 -3.34 -6.75
CA GLY A 502 1.47 -4.72 -6.96
C GLY A 502 2.36 -5.49 -7.91
N ASP A 503 2.00 -6.74 -8.10
CA ASP A 503 2.63 -7.65 -9.06
C ASP A 503 1.59 -8.57 -9.70
N LEU A 504 1.31 -8.39 -10.99
CA LEU A 504 0.35 -9.24 -11.73
C LEU A 504 0.71 -10.74 -11.68
N ALA A 505 1.99 -11.11 -11.54
CA ALA A 505 2.40 -12.50 -11.38
C ALA A 505 2.00 -13.10 -10.02
N GLN A 506 1.67 -12.25 -9.04
CA GLN A 506 1.22 -12.63 -7.70
C GLN A 506 -0.29 -12.37 -7.50
N ALA A 507 -1.08 -12.21 -8.57
CA ALA A 507 -2.54 -12.10 -8.49
C ALA A 507 -3.17 -13.47 -8.22
N THR A 508 -3.32 -13.81 -6.94
CA THR A 508 -3.71 -15.15 -6.47
C THR A 508 -5.20 -15.30 -6.19
N THR A 509 -5.99 -14.25 -6.38
CA THR A 509 -7.45 -14.33 -6.32
C THR A 509 -8.02 -14.61 -7.71
N SER A 510 -9.16 -15.32 -7.76
CA SER A 510 -9.77 -15.69 -9.05
C SER A 510 -10.34 -14.48 -9.82
N TRP A 511 -10.60 -13.38 -9.12
CA TRP A 511 -11.00 -12.06 -9.64
C TRP A 511 -9.84 -11.06 -9.71
N GLY A 512 -8.61 -11.51 -9.49
CA GLY A 512 -7.43 -10.65 -9.46
C GLY A 512 -7.17 -9.95 -10.79
N VAL A 513 -6.52 -8.80 -10.71
CA VAL A 513 -6.18 -7.92 -11.83
C VAL A 513 -5.37 -8.69 -12.88
N ARG A 514 -5.75 -8.49 -14.14
CA ARG A 514 -5.06 -9.05 -15.30
C ARG A 514 -4.36 -7.98 -16.13
N ASP A 515 -4.84 -6.74 -16.07
CA ASP A 515 -4.25 -5.56 -16.70
C ASP A 515 -4.38 -4.35 -15.76
N TRP A 516 -3.26 -3.66 -15.52
CA TRP A 516 -3.25 -2.45 -14.70
C TRP A 516 -4.07 -1.32 -15.31
N ARG A 517 -4.17 -1.22 -16.64
CA ARG A 517 -4.97 -0.14 -17.27
C ARG A 517 -6.46 -0.27 -16.93
N GLU A 518 -6.97 -1.50 -16.95
CA GLU A 518 -8.35 -1.78 -16.53
C GLU A 518 -8.55 -1.50 -15.03
N ALA A 519 -7.63 -1.96 -14.18
CA ALA A 519 -7.68 -1.69 -12.74
C ALA A 519 -7.67 -0.19 -12.42
N LEU A 520 -6.83 0.56 -13.13
CA LEU A 520 -6.74 2.02 -13.02
C LEU A 520 -8.03 2.73 -13.46
N ALA A 521 -8.70 2.22 -14.49
CA ALA A 521 -10.02 2.72 -14.89
C ALA A 521 -11.06 2.50 -13.78
N HIS A 522 -11.04 1.35 -13.10
CA HIS A 522 -11.91 1.10 -11.95
C HIS A 522 -11.61 1.98 -10.73
N LEU A 523 -10.35 2.35 -10.50
CA LEU A 523 -9.97 3.36 -9.51
C LEU A 523 -10.38 4.80 -9.90
N GLY A 524 -10.75 5.05 -11.16
CA GLY A 524 -10.97 6.40 -11.67
C GLY A 524 -9.67 7.18 -11.92
N LYS A 525 -8.57 6.47 -12.21
CA LYS A 525 -7.24 7.02 -12.49
C LYS A 525 -6.64 6.45 -13.80
N PRO A 526 -7.36 6.48 -14.93
CA PRO A 526 -6.92 5.83 -16.17
C PRO A 526 -5.58 6.37 -16.71
N ASP A 527 -5.25 7.63 -16.39
CA ASP A 527 -4.02 8.31 -16.85
C ASP A 527 -2.85 8.20 -15.85
N ALA A 528 -2.94 7.31 -14.85
CA ALA A 528 -1.84 7.13 -13.91
C ALA A 528 -0.59 6.58 -14.61
N HIS A 529 0.58 7.07 -14.21
CA HIS A 529 1.87 6.61 -14.74
C HIS A 529 2.14 5.18 -14.29
N LEU A 530 2.36 4.26 -15.24
CA LEU A 530 2.72 2.88 -14.95
C LEU A 530 4.24 2.72 -15.08
N GLU A 531 4.89 2.39 -13.96
CA GLU A 531 6.32 2.13 -13.90
C GLU A 531 6.56 0.64 -13.54
N GLU A 532 7.43 -0.03 -14.30
CA GLU A 532 7.78 -1.44 -14.06
C GLU A 532 9.18 -1.54 -13.44
N LEU A 533 9.24 -2.05 -12.21
CA LEU A 533 10.50 -2.35 -11.53
C LEU A 533 10.87 -3.82 -11.77
N SER A 534 11.86 -4.06 -12.64
CA SER A 534 12.33 -5.41 -12.99
C SER A 534 13.57 -5.88 -12.21
N VAL A 535 14.23 -4.97 -11.48
CA VAL A 535 15.46 -5.29 -10.74
C VAL A 535 15.14 -5.53 -9.27
N GLY A 536 15.28 -6.78 -8.84
CA GLY A 536 15.10 -7.24 -7.48
C GLY A 536 16.39 -7.17 -6.66
N PHE A 537 16.25 -6.84 -5.39
CA PHE A 537 17.35 -6.69 -4.44
C PHE A 537 17.24 -7.68 -3.27
N ARG A 538 16.04 -8.18 -2.96
CA ARG A 538 15.83 -9.11 -1.85
C ARG A 538 16.00 -10.57 -2.26
N VAL A 539 15.34 -10.99 -3.34
CA VAL A 539 15.33 -12.40 -3.75
C VAL A 539 16.66 -12.77 -4.42
N PRO A 540 17.32 -13.87 -4.03
CA PRO A 540 18.55 -14.32 -4.67
C PRO A 540 18.39 -14.67 -6.15
N GLY A 541 19.49 -14.56 -6.90
CA GLY A 541 19.53 -14.80 -8.35
C GLY A 541 18.98 -16.16 -8.76
N ASP A 542 19.47 -17.27 -8.17
CA ASP A 542 19.06 -18.62 -8.55
C ASP A 542 17.58 -18.88 -8.23
N VAL A 543 17.08 -18.30 -7.13
CA VAL A 543 15.67 -18.41 -6.72
C VAL A 543 14.77 -17.67 -7.70
N ILE A 544 15.08 -16.41 -8.01
CA ILE A 544 14.24 -15.61 -8.92
C ILE A 544 14.34 -16.13 -10.35
N ASP A 545 15.51 -16.59 -10.79
CA ASP A 545 15.71 -17.18 -12.11
C ASP A 545 14.90 -18.47 -12.29
N TYR A 546 14.82 -19.30 -11.24
CA TYR A 546 14.02 -20.51 -11.20
C TYR A 546 12.52 -20.19 -11.19
N ALA A 547 12.07 -19.28 -10.30
CA ALA A 547 10.67 -18.88 -10.22
C ALA A 547 10.18 -18.19 -11.52
N ALA A 548 11.04 -17.39 -12.17
CA ALA A 548 10.75 -16.70 -13.43
C ALA A 548 10.40 -17.65 -14.59
N ARG A 549 10.71 -18.95 -14.49
CA ARG A 549 10.30 -19.96 -15.48
C ARG A 549 8.77 -20.14 -15.53
N LEU A 550 8.05 -19.73 -14.49
CA LEU A 550 6.59 -19.72 -14.44
C LEU A 550 5.97 -18.52 -15.18
N LEU A 551 6.69 -17.41 -15.31
CA LEU A 551 6.16 -16.14 -15.85
C LEU A 551 5.48 -16.26 -17.22
N PRO A 552 6.02 -17.02 -18.20
CA PRO A 552 5.36 -17.18 -19.49
C PRO A 552 3.93 -17.76 -19.40
N GLN A 553 3.60 -18.49 -18.34
CA GLN A 553 2.26 -19.06 -18.12
C GLN A 553 1.36 -18.17 -17.26
N ILE A 554 1.93 -17.48 -16.27
CA ILE A 554 1.16 -16.74 -15.25
C ILE A 554 1.01 -15.24 -15.54
N ALA A 555 1.99 -14.65 -16.24
CA ALA A 555 2.05 -13.22 -16.56
C ALA A 555 2.97 -12.96 -17.78
N PRO A 556 2.56 -13.35 -19.00
CA PRO A 556 3.42 -13.35 -20.19
C PRO A 556 3.85 -11.95 -20.68
N THR A 557 3.16 -10.90 -20.24
CA THR A 557 3.44 -9.52 -20.64
C THR A 557 4.49 -8.84 -19.76
N LEU A 558 4.86 -9.43 -18.62
CA LEU A 558 5.84 -8.85 -17.70
C LEU A 558 7.27 -9.13 -18.15
N ALA A 559 8.17 -8.19 -17.89
CA ALA A 559 9.58 -8.42 -18.09
C ALA A 559 10.10 -9.49 -17.13
N ARG A 560 11.15 -10.21 -17.55
CA ARG A 560 11.82 -11.18 -16.69
C ARG A 560 12.56 -10.42 -15.58
N PRO A 561 12.28 -10.68 -14.29
CA PRO A 561 12.98 -10.04 -13.21
C PRO A 561 14.43 -10.51 -13.13
N THR A 562 15.31 -9.62 -12.67
CA THR A 562 16.74 -9.90 -12.47
C THR A 562 17.13 -9.53 -11.04
N SER A 563 18.08 -10.26 -10.44
CA SER A 563 18.62 -9.93 -9.12
C SER A 563 19.97 -9.22 -9.26
N VAL A 564 20.23 -8.20 -8.44
CA VAL A 564 21.56 -7.55 -8.40
C VAL A 564 22.55 -8.24 -7.46
N ARG A 565 22.09 -9.19 -6.64
CA ARG A 565 22.93 -9.84 -5.61
C ARG A 565 24.05 -10.65 -6.25
N ARG A 566 25.27 -10.54 -5.69
CA ARG A 566 26.44 -11.32 -6.13
C ARG A 566 26.32 -12.79 -5.73
N ALA A 567 25.84 -13.05 -4.53
CA ALA A 567 25.52 -14.39 -4.07
C ALA A 567 24.27 -14.87 -4.82
N ARG A 568 24.41 -15.95 -5.60
CA ARG A 568 23.27 -16.52 -6.33
C ARG A 568 22.17 -17.08 -5.41
N GLY A 569 22.45 -17.22 -4.12
CA GLY A 569 21.59 -17.88 -3.13
C GLY A 569 21.74 -19.39 -3.23
N GLU A 570 21.38 -20.09 -2.16
CA GLU A 570 21.38 -21.55 -2.15
C GLU A 570 19.99 -22.04 -2.58
N LEU A 571 19.88 -22.58 -3.80
CA LEU A 571 18.70 -23.29 -4.28
C LEU A 571 18.98 -24.79 -4.27
N VAL A 572 18.27 -25.53 -3.43
CA VAL A 572 18.36 -27.00 -3.34
C VAL A 572 17.01 -27.60 -3.69
N ILE A 573 17.01 -28.64 -4.51
CA ILE A 573 15.81 -29.40 -4.88
C ILE A 573 16.02 -30.84 -4.50
N ASP A 574 15.29 -31.31 -3.49
CA ASP A 574 15.39 -32.64 -2.92
C ASP A 574 14.15 -33.47 -3.23
N ARG A 575 14.38 -34.65 -3.81
CA ARG A 575 13.35 -35.66 -3.94
C ARG A 575 13.30 -36.51 -2.68
N ALA A 576 12.12 -36.64 -2.07
CA ALA A 576 11.90 -37.43 -0.87
C ALA A 576 10.61 -38.25 -0.96
N VAL A 577 10.57 -39.41 -0.31
CA VAL A 577 9.34 -40.21 -0.17
C VAL A 577 8.46 -39.62 0.94
N ASP A 578 9.04 -39.29 2.09
CA ASP A 578 8.37 -38.51 3.13
C ASP A 578 8.85 -37.05 3.08
N VAL A 579 8.08 -36.22 2.39
CA VAL A 579 8.39 -34.80 2.17
C VAL A 579 8.31 -33.96 3.43
N ILE A 580 7.51 -34.36 4.43
CA ILE A 580 7.41 -33.65 5.71
C ILE A 580 8.64 -33.95 6.55
N ALA A 581 9.04 -35.22 6.66
CA ALA A 581 10.27 -35.59 7.37
C ALA A 581 11.51 -34.92 6.73
N ALA A 582 11.59 -34.90 5.40
CA ALA A 582 12.65 -34.18 4.69
C ALA A 582 12.60 -32.67 4.95
N GLY A 583 11.41 -32.07 4.89
CA GLY A 583 11.20 -30.65 5.18
C GLY A 583 11.67 -30.27 6.60
N VAL A 584 11.29 -31.05 7.62
CA VAL A 584 11.70 -30.82 9.01
C VAL A 584 13.21 -30.94 9.17
N SER A 585 13.85 -31.94 8.57
CA SER A 585 15.32 -32.08 8.61
C SER A 585 16.03 -30.87 7.96
N ARG A 586 15.45 -30.30 6.89
CA ARG A 586 15.96 -29.08 6.27
C ARG A 586 15.74 -27.84 7.12
N VAL A 587 14.65 -27.76 7.88
CA VAL A 587 14.42 -26.71 8.89
C VAL A 587 15.48 -26.78 9.99
N GLU A 588 15.78 -27.97 10.53
CA GLU A 588 16.85 -28.15 11.53
C GLU A 588 18.22 -27.70 10.99
N ALA A 589 18.54 -28.03 9.74
CA ALA A 589 19.76 -27.58 9.10
C ALA A 589 19.80 -26.05 8.91
N ALA A 590 18.66 -25.43 8.59
CA ALA A 590 18.55 -23.97 8.43
C ALA A 590 18.65 -23.22 9.77
N LEU A 591 18.23 -23.81 10.88
CA LEU A 591 18.37 -23.22 12.22
C LEU A 591 19.84 -22.99 12.64
N GLY A 592 20.78 -23.74 12.05
CA GLY A 592 22.22 -23.53 12.21
C GLY A 592 22.78 -22.27 11.51
N LYS A 593 21.97 -21.60 10.68
CA LYS A 593 22.28 -20.32 10.03
C LYS A 593 21.55 -19.19 10.76
N GLU A 594 21.93 -17.93 10.55
CA GLU A 594 21.21 -16.76 11.09
C GLU A 594 19.95 -16.43 10.27
N GLY A 595 18.91 -15.83 10.89
CA GLY A 595 17.70 -15.35 10.19
C GLY A 595 16.41 -16.13 10.50
N SER A 596 15.31 -15.79 9.85
CA SER A 596 14.02 -16.50 10.00
C SER A 596 13.90 -17.71 9.07
N VAL A 597 13.13 -18.72 9.47
CA VAL A 597 12.89 -19.94 8.68
C VAL A 597 11.39 -20.12 8.44
N GLY A 598 10.97 -20.09 7.17
CA GLY A 598 9.59 -20.38 6.77
C GLY A 598 9.47 -21.79 6.21
N LEU A 599 8.73 -22.67 6.89
CA LEU A 599 8.32 -23.97 6.38
C LEU A 599 6.99 -23.82 5.63
N ILE A 600 7.05 -23.62 4.32
CA ILE A 600 5.86 -23.45 3.49
C ILE A 600 5.35 -24.82 3.04
N VAL A 601 4.08 -25.11 3.34
CA VAL A 601 3.44 -26.41 3.08
C VAL A 601 2.08 -26.22 2.42
N PRO A 602 1.57 -27.22 1.66
CA PRO A 602 0.16 -27.25 1.28
C PRO A 602 -0.73 -27.13 2.52
N ASP A 603 -1.85 -26.41 2.44
CA ASP A 603 -2.67 -26.11 3.61
C ASP A 603 -3.11 -27.39 4.36
N ALA A 604 -3.41 -28.46 3.61
CA ALA A 604 -3.79 -29.77 4.12
C ALA A 604 -2.68 -30.49 4.91
N LEU A 605 -1.41 -30.10 4.74
CA LEU A 605 -0.25 -30.69 5.44
C LEU A 605 0.22 -29.85 6.63
N SER A 606 -0.37 -28.67 6.87
CA SER A 606 0.02 -27.76 7.96
C SER A 606 0.00 -28.42 9.35
N THR A 607 -1.09 -29.10 9.71
CA THR A 607 -1.20 -29.81 11.00
C THR A 607 -0.15 -30.90 11.15
N ARG A 608 0.13 -31.65 10.08
CA ARG A 608 1.14 -32.72 10.13
C ARG A 608 2.56 -32.17 10.26
N ALA A 609 2.84 -31.01 9.66
CA ALA A 609 4.14 -30.34 9.80
C ALA A 609 4.35 -29.81 11.23
N ASP A 610 3.33 -29.20 11.82
CA ASP A 610 3.27 -28.74 13.22
C ASP A 610 3.51 -29.88 14.22
N GLU A 611 2.75 -30.99 14.08
CA GLU A 611 2.93 -32.20 14.88
C GLU A 611 4.37 -32.72 14.79
N ARG A 612 4.92 -32.78 13.57
CA ARG A 612 6.26 -33.34 13.35
C ARG A 612 7.37 -32.45 13.91
N LEU A 613 7.26 -31.13 13.81
CA LEU A 613 8.22 -30.20 14.43
C LEU A 613 8.16 -30.29 15.96
N THR A 614 6.96 -30.43 16.51
CA THR A 614 6.75 -30.64 17.96
C THR A 614 7.41 -31.94 18.45
N GLU A 615 7.25 -33.04 17.72
CA GLU A 615 7.87 -34.33 18.05
C GLU A 615 9.40 -34.28 18.11
N VAL A 616 10.01 -33.46 17.25
CA VAL A 616 11.48 -33.30 17.16
C VAL A 616 11.99 -32.21 18.12
N GLY A 617 11.09 -31.47 18.77
CA GLY A 617 11.43 -30.47 19.78
C GLY A 617 11.88 -29.13 19.21
N VAL A 618 11.45 -28.78 17.99
CA VAL A 618 11.74 -27.47 17.38
C VAL A 618 10.70 -26.45 17.85
N ASP A 619 11.15 -25.36 18.46
CA ASP A 619 10.30 -24.22 18.80
C ASP A 619 9.84 -23.49 17.52
N HIS A 620 8.53 -23.36 17.33
CA HIS A 620 7.96 -22.82 16.09
C HIS A 620 6.57 -22.21 16.30
N GLY A 621 6.21 -21.28 15.42
CA GLY A 621 4.85 -20.76 15.25
C GLY A 621 4.11 -21.46 14.11
N VAL A 622 2.79 -21.34 14.11
CA VAL A 622 1.93 -21.74 12.98
C VAL A 622 1.08 -20.54 12.56
N LEU A 623 1.25 -20.07 11.33
CA LEU A 623 0.49 -18.91 10.87
C LEU A 623 -0.99 -19.23 10.69
N GLY A 624 -1.83 -18.27 11.11
CA GLY A 624 -3.29 -18.40 11.09
C GLY A 624 -3.89 -19.06 12.34
N ARG A 625 -3.06 -19.48 13.31
CA ARG A 625 -3.51 -19.89 14.65
C ARG A 625 -3.12 -18.83 15.68
N ASP A 626 -3.90 -18.71 16.75
CA ASP A 626 -3.54 -17.81 17.85
C ASP A 626 -2.15 -18.18 18.36
N PRO A 627 -1.25 -17.19 18.57
CA PRO A 627 0.08 -17.47 19.07
C PRO A 627 -0.04 -18.14 20.44
N SER A 628 0.45 -19.38 20.54
CA SER A 628 0.73 -19.96 21.85
C SER A 628 1.72 -19.04 22.56
N PRO A 629 1.45 -18.58 23.79
CA PRO A 629 2.39 -17.75 24.52
C PRO A 629 3.68 -18.53 24.72
N SER A 630 4.74 -18.14 24.01
CA SER A 630 6.11 -18.57 24.26
C SER A 630 6.46 -18.24 25.72
N PRO A 631 7.05 -19.17 26.51
CA PRO A 631 7.39 -18.95 27.92
C PRO A 631 8.19 -17.67 28.19
N ASP A 632 9.00 -17.24 27.20
CA ASP A 632 9.95 -16.13 27.32
C ASP A 632 9.53 -14.87 26.51
N GLY A 633 8.36 -14.87 25.87
CA GLY A 633 7.89 -13.74 25.05
C GLY A 633 8.69 -13.45 23.78
N MET A 634 9.62 -14.34 23.39
CA MET A 634 10.37 -14.24 22.13
C MET A 634 9.58 -14.89 20.97
N VAL A 635 9.59 -14.23 19.81
CA VAL A 635 9.01 -14.76 18.58
C VAL A 635 9.87 -15.93 18.10
N ALA A 636 9.25 -17.09 17.84
CA ALA A 636 9.94 -18.27 17.33
C ALA A 636 10.64 -17.93 15.99
N ARG A 637 11.83 -18.51 15.76
CA ARG A 637 12.57 -18.32 14.50
C ARG A 637 12.00 -19.12 13.33
N VAL A 638 11.16 -20.12 13.61
CA VAL A 638 10.54 -21.01 12.62
C VAL A 638 9.05 -20.76 12.59
N ASP A 639 8.49 -20.59 11.39
CA ASP A 639 7.04 -20.56 11.18
C ASP A 639 6.62 -21.65 10.19
N VAL A 640 5.60 -22.42 10.56
CA VAL A 640 4.83 -23.25 9.63
C VAL A 640 3.84 -22.35 8.91
N VAL A 641 3.95 -22.30 7.59
CA VAL A 641 3.21 -21.38 6.74
C VAL A 641 2.35 -22.18 5.76
N PRO A 642 1.02 -22.23 5.98
CA PRO A 642 0.10 -22.70 4.94
C PRO A 642 0.29 -21.87 3.67
N ALA A 643 0.39 -22.52 2.51
CA ALA A 643 0.72 -21.84 1.25
C ALA A 643 -0.25 -20.69 0.93
N SER A 644 -1.53 -20.83 1.26
CA SER A 644 -2.56 -19.79 1.12
C SER A 644 -2.23 -18.49 1.86
N LEU A 645 -1.49 -18.59 2.98
CA LEU A 645 -1.10 -17.48 3.86
C LEU A 645 0.33 -16.97 3.62
N ALA A 646 1.08 -17.56 2.68
CA ALA A 646 2.47 -17.19 2.43
C ALA A 646 2.64 -15.75 1.89
N LYS A 647 1.58 -15.16 1.35
CA LYS A 647 1.63 -13.86 0.68
C LYS A 647 1.91 -12.71 1.66
N GLY A 648 2.77 -11.79 1.24
CA GLY A 648 3.15 -10.61 2.04
C GLY A 648 4.17 -10.88 3.15
N LEU A 649 4.62 -12.13 3.29
CA LEU A 649 5.67 -12.54 4.23
C LEU A 649 7.01 -12.63 3.50
N GLU A 650 8.11 -12.65 4.23
CA GLU A 650 9.46 -12.91 3.71
C GLU A 650 10.25 -13.65 4.79
N PHE A 651 11.06 -14.64 4.39
CA PHE A 651 11.91 -15.41 5.29
C PHE A 651 13.34 -15.48 4.75
N ASP A 652 14.34 -15.45 5.64
CA ASP A 652 15.73 -15.63 5.23
C ASP A 652 15.92 -17.01 4.58
N HIS A 653 15.39 -18.05 5.22
CA HIS A 653 15.44 -19.42 4.71
C HIS A 653 14.02 -19.95 4.49
N VAL A 654 13.73 -20.44 3.29
CA VAL A 654 12.45 -21.10 2.98
C VAL A 654 12.68 -22.57 2.69
N VAL A 655 11.88 -23.41 3.34
CA VAL A 655 11.71 -24.83 2.99
C VAL A 655 10.31 -24.99 2.41
N LEU A 656 10.22 -25.27 1.12
CA LEU A 656 8.97 -25.45 0.40
C LEU A 656 8.69 -26.95 0.21
N VAL A 657 7.56 -27.41 0.75
CA VAL A 657 7.16 -28.81 0.69
C VAL A 657 6.10 -29.02 -0.38
N GLU A 658 6.28 -30.08 -1.17
CA GLU A 658 5.35 -30.61 -2.18
C GLU A 658 4.66 -29.56 -3.05
N PRO A 659 5.41 -28.85 -3.93
CA PRO A 659 4.86 -27.82 -4.82
C PRO A 659 3.65 -28.25 -5.66
N ALA A 660 3.59 -29.52 -6.07
CA ALA A 660 2.48 -30.03 -6.87
C ALA A 660 1.14 -29.92 -6.14
N ASP A 661 1.12 -30.19 -4.84
CA ASP A 661 -0.10 -30.17 -4.03
C ASP A 661 -0.55 -28.74 -3.74
N ILE A 662 0.38 -27.79 -3.66
CA ILE A 662 0.07 -26.36 -3.59
C ILE A 662 -0.68 -25.94 -4.87
N THR A 663 -0.18 -26.32 -6.05
CA THR A 663 -0.83 -25.93 -7.30
C THR A 663 -2.20 -26.61 -7.50
N ALA A 664 -2.35 -27.86 -7.04
CA ALA A 664 -3.57 -28.64 -7.21
C ALA A 664 -4.68 -28.28 -6.22
N ALA A 665 -4.34 -27.58 -5.12
CA ALA A 665 -5.31 -27.13 -4.13
C ALA A 665 -6.12 -25.89 -4.58
N GLU A 666 -5.62 -25.15 -5.56
CA GLU A 666 -6.30 -23.98 -6.12
C GLU A 666 -7.35 -24.40 -7.17
N GLU A 667 -8.37 -23.57 -7.37
CA GLU A 667 -9.50 -23.89 -8.27
C GLU A 667 -9.11 -24.05 -9.74
N ASP A 668 -8.11 -23.28 -10.18
CA ASP A 668 -7.60 -23.32 -11.53
C ASP A 668 -6.07 -23.39 -11.54
N GLY A 669 -5.53 -24.05 -12.57
CA GLY A 669 -4.10 -24.28 -12.68
C GLY A 669 -3.27 -22.99 -12.79
N GLN A 670 -3.82 -21.90 -13.32
CA GLN A 670 -3.07 -20.65 -13.44
C GLN A 670 -2.93 -19.98 -12.06
N THR A 671 -4.01 -19.94 -11.27
CA THR A 671 -3.98 -19.47 -9.87
C THR A 671 -3.06 -20.35 -9.03
N GLY A 672 -3.10 -21.67 -9.22
CA GLY A 672 -2.13 -22.62 -8.65
C GLY A 672 -0.68 -22.25 -8.91
N LEU A 673 -0.32 -22.01 -10.18
CA LEU A 673 1.05 -21.64 -10.56
C LEU A 673 1.45 -20.26 -10.01
N ARG A 674 0.52 -19.30 -9.89
CA ARG A 674 0.76 -18.01 -9.24
C ARG A 674 1.01 -18.16 -7.74
N ARG A 675 0.25 -19.02 -7.06
CA ARG A 675 0.49 -19.36 -5.66
C ARG A 675 1.88 -19.94 -5.47
N LEU A 676 2.27 -20.88 -6.33
CA LEU A 676 3.62 -21.44 -6.31
C LEU A 676 4.69 -20.37 -6.54
N TYR A 677 4.49 -19.46 -7.49
CA TYR A 677 5.39 -18.32 -7.73
C TYR A 677 5.55 -17.44 -6.47
N VAL A 678 4.45 -17.15 -5.76
CA VAL A 678 4.49 -16.44 -4.47
C VAL A 678 5.35 -17.21 -3.46
N CYS A 679 5.10 -18.51 -3.26
CA CYS A 679 5.83 -19.34 -2.31
C CYS A 679 7.33 -19.42 -2.61
N LEU A 680 7.72 -19.61 -3.88
CA LEU A 680 9.13 -19.66 -4.30
C LEU A 680 9.86 -18.34 -4.01
N THR A 681 9.15 -17.21 -4.09
CA THR A 681 9.74 -15.87 -4.00
C THR A 681 9.73 -15.30 -2.59
N ARG A 682 9.39 -16.11 -1.57
CA ARG A 682 9.45 -15.72 -0.15
C ARG A 682 10.85 -15.81 0.45
N ALA A 683 11.79 -16.45 -0.25
CA ALA A 683 13.15 -16.64 0.22
C ALA A 683 14.02 -15.41 -0.03
N VAL A 684 14.67 -14.92 1.02
CA VAL A 684 15.65 -13.83 0.95
C VAL A 684 17.08 -14.37 0.87
N THR A 685 17.41 -15.53 1.44
CA THR A 685 18.79 -16.06 1.47
C THR A 685 18.90 -17.44 0.82
N SER A 686 18.05 -18.40 1.20
CA SER A 686 18.07 -19.74 0.59
C SER A 686 16.68 -20.34 0.43
N LEU A 687 16.53 -21.18 -0.60
CA LEU A 687 15.32 -21.94 -0.87
C LEU A 687 15.66 -23.43 -0.99
N VAL A 688 14.97 -24.26 -0.21
CA VAL A 688 14.99 -25.71 -0.36
C VAL A 688 13.61 -26.18 -0.78
N ILE A 689 13.52 -27.01 -1.83
CA ILE A 689 12.28 -27.59 -2.31
C ILE A 689 12.30 -29.09 -2.04
N CYS A 690 11.42 -29.57 -1.17
CA CYS A 690 11.24 -30.99 -0.88
C CYS A 690 10.01 -31.51 -1.64
N HIS A 691 10.18 -32.50 -2.52
CA HIS A 691 9.08 -33.00 -3.35
C HIS A 691 9.07 -34.52 -3.52
N SER A 692 7.88 -35.12 -3.64
CA SER A 692 7.72 -36.51 -4.06
C SER A 692 7.13 -36.61 -5.47
N LYS A 693 6.30 -35.62 -5.84
CA LYS A 693 5.61 -35.51 -7.14
C LYS A 693 6.45 -34.66 -8.12
N SER A 694 6.04 -34.64 -9.39
CA SER A 694 6.67 -33.78 -10.40
C SER A 694 6.45 -32.31 -10.06
N ILE A 695 7.52 -31.52 -10.05
CA ILE A 695 7.42 -30.08 -9.75
C ILE A 695 6.76 -29.38 -10.94
N PRO A 696 5.70 -28.59 -10.74
CA PRO A 696 4.99 -27.89 -11.81
C PRO A 696 5.72 -26.59 -12.21
N VAL A 697 7.02 -26.68 -12.50
CA VAL A 697 7.86 -25.58 -13.01
C VAL A 697 8.49 -26.03 -14.34
N PRO A 698 8.36 -25.26 -15.43
CA PRO A 698 8.96 -25.62 -16.72
C PRO A 698 10.46 -25.85 -16.64
N GLY A 699 10.93 -26.97 -17.18
CA GLY A 699 12.35 -27.32 -17.19
C GLY A 699 12.94 -27.54 -15.80
N ALA A 700 12.11 -27.78 -14.76
CA ALA A 700 12.60 -28.34 -13.51
C ALA A 700 13.30 -29.67 -13.84
N ALA A 701 14.61 -29.73 -13.59
CA ALA A 701 15.34 -30.96 -13.77
C ALA A 701 14.74 -32.03 -12.85
N ALA A 702 14.44 -33.21 -13.39
CA ALA A 702 14.39 -34.40 -12.55
C ALA A 702 15.83 -34.62 -12.05
N ALA A 703 16.16 -34.13 -10.86
CA ALA A 703 17.51 -34.25 -10.34
C ALA A 703 17.82 -35.72 -10.03
N THR A 704 18.95 -36.15 -10.60
CA THR A 704 19.77 -37.36 -10.43
C THR A 704 19.29 -38.38 -9.40
N GLU A 705 19.08 -39.62 -9.86
CA GLU A 705 19.05 -40.80 -9.00
C GLU A 705 20.26 -40.79 -8.07
N PRO A 706 20.09 -41.07 -6.76
CA PRO A 706 21.23 -41.28 -5.89
C PRO A 706 22.03 -42.45 -6.47
N ALA A 707 23.30 -42.21 -6.78
CA ALA A 707 24.22 -43.28 -7.13
C ALA A 707 24.21 -44.26 -5.95
N VAL A 708 23.59 -45.42 -6.15
CA VAL A 708 23.71 -46.57 -5.26
C VAL A 708 25.20 -46.90 -5.26
N ALA A 709 25.88 -46.58 -4.17
CA ALA A 709 27.22 -47.04 -3.92
C ALA A 709 27.16 -48.57 -3.80
N ALA A 710 27.45 -49.25 -4.91
CA ALA A 710 27.88 -50.64 -4.88
C ALA A 710 29.34 -50.62 -4.40
N GLY A 711 29.55 -51.06 -3.16
CA GLY A 711 30.84 -51.21 -2.51
C GLY A 711 30.68 -51.79 -1.12
#